data_AF-A0A1H5LHX0-F1
#
_entry.id   AF-A0A1H5LHX0-F1
#
_cell.length_a   1.000
_cell.length_b   1.000
_cell.length_c   1.000
_cell.angle_alpha   90.00
_cell.angle_beta   90.00
_cell.angle_gamma   90.00
#
_symmetry.space_group_name_H-M   'P 1'
#
loop_
_entity.id
_entity.type
_entity.pdbx_description
1 polymer ?
#
loop_
_entity_poly.entity_id
_entity_poly.type
_entity_poly.pdbx_seq_one_letter_code
_entity_poly.pdbx_strand_id
1 'polypeptide(L)'
;MSRFSFAPASVRTSSQKRAGVRGAAAVLGLMGATTLTSPSHAQAPSLGTAASFAVLAGSTVTNTGSTVINGNVGVSPGSAVTGFPPGIVNGVISAADAVAAQAQIDNITAYNVLAGRPITTNLTGQDLGGKTLIAGVYGFNTSAQLTGTLTLNGQGNPNSVFIINTGSTLTTASGSSISLINGAQGGNVFFRVGSSATLGTSTSFVGDILALTSITLNTNATIKCGDALAQNGAVTLDTNTITTCTTTTASASSVLPSSATGNQRAVANSIDTFVRNGGTLPPAFASLLSFLSPSQLQSSFTQLSGEAGTGPAQAGTQAMNSFLSLVTNPFAENRPFAPTRPVSPMYVKAVPGAVASTPDPRPWGVWAAAYGGQTNANGDALGVGSHDRSVSDVGFATGLDYRVTPYTVAGFALSGGATRYGLSEGLGSGRSDMFQAAIYSTTRVDAAYVSAAIAYGFHQFNTDRFVTVAGADHLAADFSANDIAGRLEGGYRFAIPNVGWPGQSGLTPYAAVQVQAFRTPSYSETALSGASVFALSYDARTITTTRTELGTWLDWSIPIDYGTRLTLLGRAAWAHDNWSAPNITAGFQALPGSIFVVTGAAPATDLALVSAGVEIGFRNGFSLGARFDGEFAENSTKYSGMGRLRYTW
;
A
#
# COMPACT_ATOMS: atom_id res chain seq x y z
N MET A 1 -36.41 5.52 61.66
CA MET A 1 -37.31 5.63 60.50
C MET A 1 -36.51 6.24 59.37
N SER A 2 -36.21 5.65 58.22
CA SER A 2 -36.41 4.32 57.63
C SER A 2 -35.33 4.22 56.54
N ARG A 3 -34.48 3.20 56.61
CA ARG A 3 -33.51 2.86 55.57
C ARG A 3 -34.25 2.26 54.37
N PHE A 4 -33.90 2.67 53.15
CA PHE A 4 -34.02 1.82 51.97
C PHE A 4 -32.80 2.01 51.06
N SER A 5 -32.12 0.89 50.85
CA SER A 5 -31.03 0.64 49.92
C SER A 5 -31.60 -0.25 48.82
N PHE A 6 -31.27 -0.01 47.55
CA PHE A 6 -31.33 -1.01 46.49
C PHE A 6 -30.13 -0.87 45.53
N ALA A 7 -29.66 -2.04 45.11
CA ALA A 7 -28.37 -2.42 44.54
C ALA A 7 -28.12 -1.99 43.07
N PRO A 8 -26.88 -2.10 42.55
CA PRO A 8 -26.53 -1.74 41.17
C PRO A 8 -27.13 -2.75 40.18
N ALA A 9 -27.81 -2.26 39.16
CA ALA A 9 -28.30 -3.08 38.06
C ALA A 9 -27.15 -3.40 37.10
N SER A 10 -26.82 -4.69 37.06
CA SER A 10 -25.93 -5.36 36.10
C SER A 10 -26.24 -5.01 34.65
N VAL A 11 -25.21 -4.64 33.90
CA VAL A 11 -25.18 -4.58 32.44
C VAL A 11 -25.51 -5.97 31.88
N ARG A 12 -26.70 -6.12 31.27
CA ARG A 12 -27.01 -7.24 30.39
C ARG A 12 -26.83 -6.78 28.95
N THR A 13 -25.74 -7.22 28.33
CA THR A 13 -25.56 -7.21 26.88
C THR A 13 -26.58 -8.17 26.26
N SER A 14 -27.70 -7.64 25.74
CA SER A 14 -28.60 -8.43 24.90
C SER A 14 -28.11 -8.41 23.46
N SER A 15 -27.61 -9.54 22.98
CA SER A 15 -27.36 -9.81 21.56
C SER A 15 -28.71 -9.91 20.82
N GLN A 16 -29.21 -8.80 20.29
CA GLN A 16 -30.29 -8.85 19.30
C GLN A 16 -29.69 -8.88 17.90
N LYS A 17 -29.72 -10.08 17.31
CA LYS A 17 -29.64 -10.32 15.87
C LYS A 17 -30.69 -9.45 15.16
N ARG A 18 -30.28 -8.32 14.59
CA ARG A 18 -31.09 -7.59 13.61
C ARG A 18 -30.66 -8.06 12.21
N ALA A 19 -31.46 -8.96 11.66
CA ALA A 19 -31.48 -9.25 10.24
C ALA A 19 -31.93 -7.97 9.50
N GLY A 20 -30.95 -7.23 8.97
CA GLY A 20 -31.16 -6.09 8.08
C GLY A 20 -30.99 -6.53 6.64
N VAL A 21 -32.04 -6.30 5.86
CA VAL A 21 -32.21 -6.52 4.43
C VAL A 21 -30.94 -6.18 3.63
N ARG A 22 -30.29 -7.20 3.06
CA ARG A 22 -29.25 -7.07 2.03
C ARG A 22 -29.95 -6.84 0.69
N GLY A 23 -29.97 -5.60 0.22
CA GLY A 23 -30.27 -5.29 -1.19
C GLY A 23 -29.07 -5.72 -2.05
N ALA A 24 -29.23 -6.84 -2.74
CA ALA A 24 -28.23 -7.39 -3.64
C ALA A 24 -28.23 -6.63 -4.98
N ALA A 25 -27.13 -5.96 -5.29
CA ALA A 25 -26.73 -5.63 -6.64
C ALA A 25 -25.25 -6.03 -6.79
N ALA A 26 -25.00 -7.35 -6.73
CA ALA A 26 -23.73 -7.93 -7.11
C ALA A 26 -23.82 -8.30 -8.60
N VAL A 27 -23.26 -7.46 -9.46
CA VAL A 27 -22.91 -7.88 -10.82
C VAL A 27 -21.76 -8.87 -10.66
N LEU A 28 -22.06 -10.16 -10.74
CA LEU A 28 -21.06 -11.21 -10.85
C LEU A 28 -20.33 -11.04 -12.20
N GLY A 29 -19.22 -10.33 -12.17
CA GLY A 29 -18.16 -10.50 -13.16
C GLY A 29 -17.52 -11.86 -12.92
N LEU A 30 -18.05 -12.89 -13.59
CA LEU A 30 -17.49 -14.23 -13.63
C LEU A 30 -16.22 -14.21 -14.51
N MET A 31 -15.12 -13.64 -14.00
CA MET A 31 -13.79 -13.92 -14.53
C MET A 31 -13.30 -15.21 -13.90
N GLY A 32 -12.94 -16.18 -14.75
CA GLY A 32 -12.50 -17.50 -14.32
C GLY A 32 -11.31 -17.43 -13.37
N ALA A 33 -11.57 -17.64 -12.08
CA ALA A 33 -10.56 -17.94 -11.10
C ALA A 33 -10.06 -19.37 -11.37
N THR A 34 -9.04 -19.49 -12.20
CA THR A 34 -8.13 -20.63 -12.06
C THR A 34 -7.51 -20.50 -10.69
N THR A 35 -7.88 -21.42 -9.79
CA THR A 35 -7.20 -21.61 -8.52
C THR A 35 -5.74 -21.98 -8.82
N LEU A 36 -4.86 -20.98 -8.85
CA LEU A 36 -3.44 -21.19 -8.69
C LEU A 36 -3.24 -21.57 -7.23
N THR A 37 -3.41 -22.85 -6.90
CA THR A 37 -2.62 -23.39 -5.80
C THR A 37 -1.18 -23.03 -6.17
N SER A 38 -0.46 -22.33 -5.31
CA SER A 38 0.93 -21.97 -5.59
C SER A 38 1.79 -23.16 -5.20
N PRO A 39 2.17 -24.10 -6.11
CA PRO A 39 3.30 -24.95 -5.83
C PRO A 39 4.50 -24.02 -5.63
N SER A 40 5.35 -24.32 -4.65
CA SER A 40 6.66 -23.69 -4.53
C SER A 40 7.43 -23.91 -5.84
N HIS A 41 7.45 -22.91 -6.73
CA HIS A 41 8.14 -23.01 -8.01
C HIS A 41 9.67 -23.04 -7.84
N ALA A 42 10.40 -23.25 -8.94
CA ALA A 42 11.86 -23.41 -9.02
C ALA A 42 12.61 -22.27 -8.28
N GLN A 43 12.98 -22.49 -7.03
CA GLN A 43 13.92 -21.63 -6.32
C GLN A 43 15.29 -22.29 -6.38
N ALA A 44 16.30 -21.51 -6.74
CA ALA A 44 17.69 -21.96 -6.74
C ALA A 44 18.03 -22.59 -5.37
N PRO A 45 18.63 -23.80 -5.35
CA PRO A 45 19.08 -24.39 -4.11
C PRO A 45 20.27 -23.59 -3.55
N SER A 46 20.44 -23.61 -2.23
CA SER A 46 21.75 -23.25 -1.67
C SER A 46 22.72 -24.39 -1.94
N LEU A 47 23.84 -24.08 -2.60
CA LEU A 47 24.93 -25.04 -2.84
C LEU A 47 25.92 -25.09 -1.65
N GLY A 48 25.76 -24.25 -0.63
CA GLY A 48 26.66 -24.23 0.54
C GLY A 48 28.14 -24.15 0.14
N THR A 49 28.96 -25.01 0.72
CA THR A 49 30.39 -25.13 0.41
C THR A 49 30.68 -25.73 -0.96
N ALA A 50 29.75 -26.52 -1.53
CA ALA A 50 29.86 -27.05 -2.89
C ALA A 50 29.87 -25.94 -3.96
N ALA A 51 29.35 -24.74 -3.67
CA ALA A 51 29.37 -23.59 -4.59
C ALA A 51 30.77 -23.12 -5.00
N SER A 52 31.83 -23.58 -4.32
CA SER A 52 33.23 -23.24 -4.63
C SER A 52 33.93 -24.30 -5.49
N PHE A 53 33.29 -25.43 -5.75
CA PHE A 53 33.86 -26.58 -6.45
C PHE A 53 33.36 -26.64 -7.90
N ALA A 54 34.28 -26.42 -8.84
CA ALA A 54 34.03 -26.68 -10.26
C ALA A 54 33.82 -28.16 -10.55
N VAL A 55 34.50 -29.01 -9.78
CA VAL A 55 34.39 -30.47 -9.88
C VAL A 55 34.34 -31.05 -8.47
N LEU A 56 33.31 -31.85 -8.20
CA LEU A 56 33.19 -32.61 -6.95
C LEU A 56 32.79 -34.05 -7.30
N ALA A 57 33.50 -35.04 -6.78
CA ALA A 57 33.24 -36.46 -7.06
C ALA A 57 33.12 -37.30 -5.78
N GLY A 58 32.32 -38.36 -5.85
CA GLY A 58 32.15 -39.34 -4.78
C GLY A 58 33.33 -40.30 -4.66
N SER A 59 33.86 -40.74 -5.81
CA SER A 59 34.89 -41.79 -5.85
C SER A 59 36.25 -41.31 -6.36
N THR A 60 36.30 -40.65 -7.52
CA THR A 60 37.55 -40.25 -8.18
C THR A 60 37.33 -39.11 -9.17
N VAL A 61 38.31 -38.22 -9.31
CA VAL A 61 38.41 -37.31 -10.46
C VAL A 61 39.54 -37.79 -11.35
N THR A 62 39.23 -38.06 -12.62
CA THR A 62 40.22 -38.52 -13.61
C THR A 62 40.23 -37.57 -14.79
N ASN A 63 41.41 -37.13 -15.18
CA ASN A 63 41.61 -36.32 -16.38
C ASN A 63 42.58 -37.00 -17.35
N THR A 64 42.20 -37.04 -18.63
CA THR A 64 43.06 -37.47 -19.74
C THR A 64 43.17 -36.33 -20.74
N GLY A 65 44.18 -35.47 -20.63
CA GLY A 65 44.40 -34.35 -21.57
C GLY A 65 44.57 -33.00 -20.89
N SER A 66 44.65 -31.92 -21.67
CA SER A 66 44.97 -30.57 -21.17
C SER A 66 43.73 -29.83 -20.64
N THR A 67 43.09 -30.39 -19.62
CA THR A 67 41.91 -29.79 -18.99
C THR A 67 42.28 -28.56 -18.14
N VAL A 68 41.44 -27.53 -18.16
CA VAL A 68 41.55 -26.34 -17.29
C VAL A 68 40.31 -26.24 -16.39
N ILE A 69 40.53 -26.23 -15.08
CA ILE A 69 39.48 -26.07 -14.08
C ILE A 69 39.66 -24.71 -13.40
N ASN A 70 38.68 -23.82 -13.55
CA ASN A 70 38.62 -22.52 -12.88
C ASN A 70 37.67 -22.60 -11.67
N GLY A 71 38.15 -23.25 -10.62
CA GLY A 71 37.43 -23.53 -9.37
C GLY A 71 38.11 -24.65 -8.58
N ASN A 72 37.55 -25.02 -7.43
CA ASN A 72 38.12 -26.11 -6.62
C ASN A 72 37.78 -27.48 -7.21
N VAL A 73 38.62 -28.47 -6.92
CA VAL A 73 38.39 -29.87 -7.25
C VAL A 73 38.30 -30.66 -5.95
N GLY A 74 37.23 -31.42 -5.79
CA GLY A 74 36.92 -32.15 -4.56
C GLY A 74 36.70 -33.63 -4.81
N VAL A 75 37.20 -34.49 -3.93
CA VAL A 75 36.80 -35.90 -3.88
C VAL A 75 36.56 -36.31 -2.43
N SER A 76 35.38 -36.87 -2.17
CA SER A 76 35.03 -37.48 -0.88
C SER A 76 33.83 -38.41 -1.07
N PRO A 77 33.77 -39.60 -0.43
CA PRO A 77 34.78 -40.18 0.47
C PRO A 77 36.01 -40.77 -0.24
N GLY A 78 36.02 -40.81 -1.58
CA GLY A 78 37.22 -41.16 -2.34
C GLY A 78 38.38 -40.18 -2.11
N SER A 79 39.58 -40.58 -2.53
CA SER A 79 40.81 -39.81 -2.31
C SER A 79 41.62 -39.55 -3.59
N ALA A 80 41.19 -40.07 -4.73
CA ALA A 80 41.98 -40.02 -5.96
C ALA A 80 41.59 -38.84 -6.86
N VAL A 81 42.56 -37.98 -7.16
CA VAL A 81 42.52 -36.97 -8.23
C VAL A 81 43.71 -37.21 -9.13
N THR A 82 43.48 -37.54 -10.40
CA THR A 82 44.54 -37.96 -11.34
C THR A 82 44.48 -37.17 -12.65
N GLY A 83 45.63 -37.00 -13.32
CA GLY A 83 45.74 -36.30 -14.60
C GLY A 83 45.98 -34.78 -14.50
N PHE A 84 46.44 -34.28 -13.36
CA PHE A 84 46.81 -32.89 -13.12
C PHE A 84 48.26 -32.85 -12.60
N PRO A 85 49.30 -32.91 -13.46
CA PRO A 85 49.34 -32.58 -14.91
C PRO A 85 48.95 -33.73 -15.89
N PRO A 86 48.67 -33.43 -17.20
CA PRO A 86 48.82 -32.13 -17.86
C PRO A 86 47.66 -31.16 -17.64
N GLY A 87 46.57 -31.59 -16.99
CA GLY A 87 45.51 -30.67 -16.59
C GLY A 87 45.99 -29.62 -15.58
N ILE A 88 45.27 -28.52 -15.50
CA ILE A 88 45.52 -27.39 -14.59
C ILE A 88 44.28 -27.13 -13.74
N VAL A 89 44.47 -26.95 -12.43
CA VAL A 89 43.44 -26.50 -11.50
C VAL A 89 43.82 -25.10 -11.00
N ASN A 90 43.02 -24.09 -11.36
CA ASN A 90 43.11 -22.72 -10.88
C ASN A 90 42.26 -22.56 -9.60
N GLY A 91 42.58 -23.36 -8.60
CA GLY A 91 41.85 -23.49 -7.33
C GLY A 91 42.56 -24.48 -6.42
N VAL A 92 41.86 -24.98 -5.41
CA VAL A 92 42.39 -25.96 -4.46
C VAL A 92 41.88 -27.36 -4.81
N ILE A 93 42.80 -28.33 -4.79
CA ILE A 93 42.45 -29.75 -4.83
C ILE A 93 42.27 -30.23 -3.38
N SER A 94 41.06 -30.68 -3.05
CA SER A 94 40.65 -31.19 -1.74
C SER A 94 40.28 -32.67 -1.87
N ALA A 95 41.04 -33.57 -1.25
CA ALA A 95 40.89 -35.01 -1.46
C ALA A 95 40.79 -35.74 -0.11
N ALA A 96 39.65 -36.39 0.13
CA ALA A 96 39.31 -37.08 1.38
C ALA A 96 39.49 -36.22 2.66
N ASP A 97 39.33 -34.89 2.54
CA ASP A 97 39.41 -33.96 3.66
C ASP A 97 38.03 -33.46 4.11
N ALA A 98 38.02 -32.67 5.19
CA ALA A 98 36.80 -32.13 5.78
C ALA A 98 36.07 -31.14 4.85
N VAL A 99 36.78 -30.41 3.98
CA VAL A 99 36.19 -29.43 3.07
C VAL A 99 35.43 -30.16 1.95
N ALA A 100 36.07 -31.16 1.32
CA ALA A 100 35.43 -31.99 0.30
C ALA A 100 34.27 -32.83 0.89
N ALA A 101 34.40 -33.31 2.13
CA ALA A 101 33.32 -34.00 2.84
C ALA A 101 32.10 -33.09 3.07
N GLN A 102 32.31 -31.87 3.56
CA GLN A 102 31.22 -30.91 3.76
C GLN A 102 30.58 -30.49 2.42
N ALA A 103 31.38 -30.31 1.37
CA ALA A 103 30.87 -30.01 0.04
C ALA A 103 29.95 -31.12 -0.50
N GLN A 104 30.27 -32.39 -0.24
CA GLN A 104 29.37 -33.49 -0.63
C GLN A 104 28.06 -33.49 0.16
N ILE A 105 28.09 -33.17 1.46
CA ILE A 105 26.87 -33.03 2.26
C ILE A 105 25.98 -31.92 1.70
N ASP A 106 26.57 -30.79 1.33
CA ASP A 106 25.84 -29.65 0.76
C ASP A 106 25.32 -29.98 -0.65
N ASN A 107 26.10 -30.69 -1.47
CA ASN A 107 25.68 -31.21 -2.78
C ASN A 107 24.48 -32.17 -2.65
N ILE A 108 24.51 -33.10 -1.71
CA ILE A 108 23.37 -34.01 -1.42
C ILE A 108 22.13 -33.22 -1.00
N THR A 109 22.32 -32.21 -0.14
CA THR A 109 21.22 -31.34 0.30
C THR A 109 20.62 -30.58 -0.88
N ALA A 110 21.44 -29.93 -1.71
CA ALA A 110 20.99 -29.21 -2.90
C ALA A 110 20.27 -30.13 -3.90
N TYR A 111 20.82 -31.32 -4.15
CA TYR A 111 20.21 -32.32 -5.03
C TYR A 111 18.82 -32.75 -4.55
N ASN A 112 18.64 -32.95 -3.24
CA ASN A 112 17.34 -33.30 -2.66
C ASN A 112 16.35 -32.13 -2.72
N VAL A 113 16.81 -30.89 -2.51
CA VAL A 113 15.99 -29.69 -2.72
C VAL A 113 15.51 -29.59 -4.16
N LEU A 114 16.40 -29.78 -5.14
CA LEU A 114 16.05 -29.79 -6.56
C LEU A 114 15.07 -30.92 -6.90
N ALA A 115 15.29 -32.12 -6.36
CA ALA A 115 14.43 -33.27 -6.58
C ALA A 115 13.00 -33.05 -6.05
N GLY A 116 12.87 -32.33 -4.93
CA GLY A 116 11.58 -31.99 -4.33
C GLY A 116 10.83 -30.84 -5.01
N ARG A 117 11.42 -30.15 -6.00
CA ARG A 117 10.73 -29.06 -6.69
C ARG A 117 9.61 -29.62 -7.59
N PRO A 118 8.36 -29.13 -7.43
CA PRO A 118 7.25 -29.50 -8.31
C PRO A 118 7.56 -29.22 -9.78
N ILE A 119 7.33 -30.21 -10.64
CA ILE A 119 7.55 -30.10 -12.08
C ILE A 119 6.50 -29.16 -12.68
N THR A 120 6.94 -28.10 -13.36
CA THR A 120 6.05 -27.17 -14.08
C THR A 120 5.73 -27.69 -15.48
N THR A 121 6.65 -28.42 -16.09
CA THR A 121 6.46 -28.98 -17.44
C THR A 121 7.18 -30.31 -17.56
N ASN A 122 6.47 -31.37 -17.93
CA ASN A 122 7.07 -32.67 -18.20
C ASN A 122 7.46 -32.75 -19.70
N LEU A 123 8.73 -33.00 -19.98
CA LEU A 123 9.31 -33.11 -21.31
C LEU A 123 9.78 -34.53 -21.64
N THR A 124 9.34 -35.54 -20.88
CA THR A 124 9.72 -36.95 -21.10
C THR A 124 9.53 -37.35 -22.56
N GLY A 125 10.57 -37.96 -23.15
CA GLY A 125 10.57 -38.41 -24.55
C GLY A 125 10.86 -37.32 -25.58
N GLN A 126 11.11 -36.08 -25.17
CA GLN A 126 11.47 -34.98 -26.06
C GLN A 126 12.96 -34.65 -25.94
N ASP A 127 13.57 -34.16 -27.02
CA ASP A 127 14.95 -33.64 -27.00
C ASP A 127 14.95 -32.18 -26.48
N LEU A 128 15.95 -31.79 -25.68
CA LEU A 128 16.14 -30.42 -25.21
C LEU A 128 16.59 -29.48 -26.33
N GLY A 129 17.21 -30.02 -27.37
CA GLY A 129 17.68 -29.32 -28.55
C GLY A 129 16.54 -28.68 -29.35
N GLY A 130 16.78 -27.46 -29.83
CA GLY A 130 15.80 -26.65 -30.56
C GLY A 130 14.74 -26.01 -29.65
N LYS A 131 14.72 -26.30 -28.35
CA LYS A 131 13.76 -25.69 -27.43
C LYS A 131 14.24 -24.31 -26.96
N THR A 132 13.27 -23.43 -26.75
CA THR A 132 13.43 -22.22 -25.96
C THR A 132 12.61 -22.37 -24.70
N LEU A 133 13.28 -22.44 -23.55
CA LEU A 133 12.66 -22.58 -22.24
C LEU A 133 12.66 -21.23 -21.52
N ILE A 134 11.63 -20.98 -20.73
CA ILE A 134 11.54 -19.84 -19.80
C ILE A 134 11.84 -20.35 -18.38
N ALA A 135 11.85 -19.47 -17.38
CA ALA A 135 12.06 -19.89 -15.99
C ALA A 135 11.05 -21.00 -15.60
N GLY A 136 11.53 -22.10 -15.02
CA GLY A 136 10.67 -23.23 -14.67
C GLY A 136 11.39 -24.49 -14.20
N VAL A 137 10.60 -25.50 -13.81
CA VAL A 137 11.07 -26.86 -13.47
C VAL A 137 10.63 -27.84 -14.58
N TYR A 138 11.58 -28.28 -15.38
CA TYR A 138 11.40 -29.19 -16.50
C TYR A 138 11.73 -30.62 -16.09
N GLY A 139 10.72 -31.49 -16.07
CA GLY A 139 10.86 -32.87 -15.62
C GLY A 139 11.01 -33.87 -16.76
N PHE A 140 11.85 -34.88 -16.56
CA PHE A 140 11.95 -36.08 -17.39
C PHE A 140 11.83 -37.31 -16.48
N ASN A 141 10.84 -38.16 -16.71
CA ASN A 141 10.66 -39.38 -15.92
C ASN A 141 11.80 -40.39 -16.17
N THR A 142 12.44 -40.30 -17.34
CA THR A 142 13.57 -41.14 -17.77
C THR A 142 14.78 -40.25 -18.08
N SER A 143 15.39 -40.42 -19.27
CA SER A 143 16.57 -39.68 -19.70
C SER A 143 16.19 -38.37 -20.39
N ALA A 144 17.07 -37.37 -20.29
CA ALA A 144 17.05 -36.19 -21.15
C ALA A 144 18.20 -36.27 -22.17
N GLN A 145 17.91 -35.89 -23.42
CA GLN A 145 18.89 -35.75 -24.48
C GLN A 145 18.96 -34.28 -24.89
N LEU A 146 20.16 -33.81 -25.26
CA LEU A 146 20.38 -32.49 -25.84
C LEU A 146 21.14 -32.62 -27.16
N THR A 147 20.42 -32.47 -28.27
CA THR A 147 20.96 -32.50 -29.63
C THR A 147 20.83 -31.13 -30.29
N GLY A 148 21.94 -30.41 -30.42
CA GLY A 148 21.96 -29.03 -30.93
C GLY A 148 21.85 -28.01 -29.80
N THR A 149 21.10 -26.92 -30.03
CA THR A 149 21.06 -25.78 -29.10
C THR A 149 19.81 -25.78 -28.22
N LEU A 150 19.98 -25.75 -26.90
CA LEU A 150 18.95 -25.38 -25.93
C LEU A 150 19.05 -23.88 -25.64
N THR A 151 17.96 -23.15 -25.78
CA THR A 151 17.91 -21.72 -25.45
C THR A 151 17.17 -21.51 -24.14
N LEU A 152 17.77 -20.79 -23.20
CA LEU A 152 17.15 -20.37 -21.94
C LEU A 152 16.89 -18.87 -21.98
N ASN A 153 15.63 -18.49 -21.86
CA ASN A 153 15.16 -17.12 -22.01
C ASN A 153 14.67 -16.58 -20.67
N GLY A 154 15.40 -15.60 -20.11
CA GLY A 154 15.05 -14.96 -18.84
C GLY A 154 13.90 -13.95 -18.94
N GLN A 155 13.39 -13.65 -20.15
CA GLN A 155 12.30 -12.70 -20.38
C GLN A 155 12.53 -11.31 -19.74
N GLY A 156 13.80 -10.87 -19.69
CA GLY A 156 14.22 -9.61 -19.07
C GLY A 156 14.46 -9.71 -17.55
N ASN A 157 14.32 -10.89 -16.95
CA ASN A 157 14.52 -11.13 -15.53
C ASN A 157 15.88 -11.85 -15.27
N PRO A 158 16.86 -11.18 -14.64
CA PRO A 158 18.14 -11.79 -14.30
C PRO A 158 18.08 -12.88 -13.22
N ASN A 159 17.01 -12.91 -12.43
CA ASN A 159 16.80 -13.92 -11.39
C ASN A 159 16.10 -15.19 -11.93
N SER A 160 15.88 -15.30 -13.25
CA SER A 160 15.21 -16.47 -13.82
C SER A 160 15.95 -17.76 -13.49
N VAL A 161 15.22 -18.70 -12.88
CA VAL A 161 15.72 -20.02 -12.48
C VAL A 161 15.22 -21.10 -13.43
N PHE A 162 16.13 -21.94 -13.89
CA PHE A 162 15.87 -23.07 -14.77
C PHE A 162 16.33 -24.36 -14.07
N ILE A 163 15.39 -25.25 -13.77
CA ILE A 163 15.69 -26.56 -13.20
C ILE A 163 15.31 -27.62 -14.22
N ILE A 164 16.26 -28.45 -14.61
CA ILE A 164 16.05 -29.64 -15.43
C ILE A 164 16.24 -30.84 -14.52
N ASN A 165 15.16 -31.56 -14.24
CA ASN A 165 15.15 -32.69 -13.32
C ASN A 165 14.92 -33.98 -14.11
N THR A 166 15.93 -34.85 -14.17
CA THR A 166 15.87 -36.12 -14.91
C THR A 166 15.81 -37.31 -13.95
N GLY A 167 14.96 -38.27 -14.27
CA GLY A 167 14.80 -39.52 -13.54
C GLY A 167 16.00 -40.45 -13.73
N SER A 168 16.66 -40.41 -14.89
CA SER A 168 17.90 -41.15 -15.17
C SER A 168 18.97 -40.25 -15.77
N THR A 169 19.48 -40.56 -16.96
CA THR A 169 20.68 -39.95 -17.55
C THR A 169 20.41 -38.61 -18.23
N LEU A 170 21.43 -37.76 -18.24
CA LEU A 170 21.53 -36.61 -19.14
C LEU A 170 22.60 -36.91 -20.17
N THR A 171 22.32 -36.73 -21.45
CA THR A 171 23.35 -36.88 -22.49
C THR A 171 23.24 -35.74 -23.50
N THR A 172 24.38 -35.18 -23.90
CA THR A 172 24.43 -34.23 -24.99
C THR A 172 25.11 -34.86 -26.20
N ALA A 173 24.57 -34.61 -27.40
CA ALA A 173 25.28 -34.91 -28.65
C ALA A 173 26.55 -34.05 -28.78
N SER A 174 27.44 -34.44 -29.70
CA SER A 174 28.63 -33.65 -30.04
C SER A 174 28.26 -32.28 -30.60
N GLY A 175 28.93 -31.23 -30.13
CA GLY A 175 28.71 -29.85 -30.56
C GLY A 175 27.41 -29.22 -30.05
N SER A 176 26.69 -29.88 -29.13
CA SER A 176 25.50 -29.29 -28.50
C SER A 176 25.84 -28.05 -27.66
N SER A 177 24.87 -27.17 -27.46
CA SER A 177 25.10 -25.94 -26.70
C SER A 177 23.90 -25.48 -25.88
N ILE A 178 24.17 -24.76 -24.80
CA ILE A 178 23.17 -24.01 -24.03
C ILE A 178 23.42 -22.51 -24.25
N SER A 179 22.40 -21.81 -24.76
CA SER A 179 22.43 -20.38 -25.04
C SER A 179 21.55 -19.63 -24.05
N LEU A 180 22.09 -18.60 -23.39
CA LEU A 180 21.36 -17.74 -22.46
C LEU A 180 20.97 -16.44 -23.17
N ILE A 181 19.69 -16.06 -23.11
CA ILE A 181 19.19 -14.82 -23.70
C ILE A 181 18.30 -14.04 -22.74
N ASN A 182 18.15 -12.74 -23.01
CA ASN A 182 17.22 -11.83 -22.34
C ASN A 182 17.26 -11.93 -20.81
N GLY A 183 18.46 -11.83 -20.23
CA GLY A 183 18.65 -11.80 -18.77
C GLY A 183 18.95 -13.15 -18.13
N ALA A 184 18.74 -14.30 -18.79
CA ALA A 184 19.08 -15.59 -18.19
C ALA A 184 20.56 -15.65 -17.75
N GLN A 185 20.81 -16.18 -16.55
CA GLN A 185 22.14 -16.27 -15.93
C GLN A 185 22.53 -17.72 -15.71
N GLY A 186 23.80 -18.06 -15.96
CA GLY A 186 24.28 -19.45 -15.86
C GLY A 186 24.24 -20.00 -14.44
N GLY A 187 24.50 -19.16 -13.42
CA GLY A 187 24.40 -19.54 -12.01
C GLY A 187 22.98 -19.83 -11.51
N ASN A 188 21.95 -19.70 -12.36
CA ASN A 188 20.56 -20.05 -12.05
C ASN A 188 20.06 -21.27 -12.86
N VAL A 189 20.96 -22.02 -13.48
CA VAL A 189 20.63 -23.19 -14.30
C VAL A 189 21.10 -24.45 -13.59
N PHE A 190 20.18 -25.35 -13.26
CA PHE A 190 20.47 -26.55 -12.49
C PHE A 190 19.97 -27.80 -13.21
N PHE A 191 20.85 -28.78 -13.35
CA PHE A 191 20.55 -30.11 -13.87
C PHE A 191 20.67 -31.12 -12.73
N ARG A 192 19.52 -31.56 -12.21
CA ARG A 192 19.48 -32.68 -11.26
C ARG A 192 19.33 -33.97 -12.05
N VAL A 193 20.33 -34.85 -11.98
CA VAL A 193 20.41 -36.05 -12.80
C VAL A 193 20.31 -37.31 -11.94
N GLY A 194 19.25 -38.09 -12.17
CA GLY A 194 18.93 -39.28 -11.37
C GLY A 194 19.92 -40.42 -11.46
N SER A 195 20.77 -40.44 -12.50
CA SER A 195 21.93 -41.32 -12.59
C SER A 195 23.17 -40.53 -13.02
N SER A 196 23.61 -40.70 -14.26
CA SER A 196 24.86 -40.13 -14.77
C SER A 196 24.63 -39.11 -15.87
N ALA A 197 25.53 -38.12 -15.96
CA ALA A 197 25.54 -37.14 -17.04
C ALA A 197 26.75 -37.36 -17.96
N THR A 198 26.52 -37.31 -19.27
CA THR A 198 27.58 -37.40 -20.29
C THR A 198 27.49 -36.22 -21.24
N LEU A 199 28.49 -35.34 -21.23
CA LEU A 199 28.61 -34.28 -22.23
C LEU A 199 29.38 -34.81 -23.44
N GLY A 200 28.75 -34.76 -24.61
CA GLY A 200 29.36 -35.07 -25.90
C GLY A 200 30.58 -34.21 -26.23
N THR A 201 31.35 -34.61 -27.23
CA THR A 201 32.57 -33.87 -27.61
C THR A 201 32.24 -32.45 -28.03
N SER A 202 33.08 -31.49 -27.65
CA SER A 202 32.90 -30.06 -27.98
C SER A 202 31.56 -29.44 -27.57
N THR A 203 30.84 -30.02 -26.60
CA THR A 203 29.63 -29.41 -26.04
C THR A 203 29.97 -28.10 -25.32
N SER A 204 29.17 -27.06 -25.54
CA SER A 204 29.23 -25.79 -24.81
C SER A 204 28.09 -25.71 -23.79
N PHE A 205 28.32 -26.23 -22.58
CA PHE A 205 27.33 -26.34 -21.51
C PHE A 205 27.32 -25.12 -20.58
N VAL A 206 26.16 -24.89 -19.94
CA VAL A 206 25.94 -23.86 -18.93
C VAL A 206 25.00 -24.43 -17.87
N GLY A 207 25.34 -24.22 -16.60
CA GLY A 207 24.60 -24.68 -15.43
C GLY A 207 25.32 -25.75 -14.63
N ASP A 208 24.84 -25.95 -13.41
CA ASP A 208 25.38 -26.92 -12.46
C ASP A 208 24.75 -28.30 -12.68
N ILE A 209 25.59 -29.32 -12.81
CA ILE A 209 25.17 -30.71 -12.94
C ILE A 209 25.33 -31.39 -11.59
N LEU A 210 24.21 -31.73 -10.95
CA LEU A 210 24.17 -32.52 -9.73
C LEU A 210 23.70 -33.93 -10.09
N ALA A 211 24.66 -34.86 -10.25
CA ALA A 211 24.41 -36.23 -10.69
C ALA A 211 24.52 -37.23 -9.53
N LEU A 212 23.60 -38.18 -9.46
CA LEU A 212 23.62 -39.21 -8.42
C LEU A 212 24.81 -40.15 -8.55
N THR A 213 25.13 -40.59 -9.78
CA THR A 213 26.20 -41.56 -10.02
C THR A 213 27.46 -40.89 -10.53
N SER A 214 27.62 -40.65 -11.83
CA SER A 214 28.87 -40.16 -12.41
C SER A 214 28.66 -39.04 -13.42
N ILE A 215 29.71 -38.28 -13.69
CA ILE A 215 29.73 -37.26 -14.74
C ILE A 215 30.90 -37.54 -15.67
N THR A 216 30.68 -37.48 -16.97
CA THR A 216 31.72 -37.62 -17.99
C THR A 216 31.65 -36.45 -18.95
N LEU A 217 32.75 -35.74 -19.10
CA LEU A 217 32.93 -34.73 -20.13
C LEU A 217 33.88 -35.31 -21.19
N ASN A 218 33.34 -35.56 -22.39
CA ASN A 218 34.17 -36.03 -23.49
C ASN A 218 35.07 -34.91 -24.02
N THR A 219 36.01 -35.28 -24.90
CA THR A 219 37.04 -34.39 -25.46
C THR A 219 36.50 -33.01 -25.84
N ASN A 220 37.13 -31.96 -25.32
CA ASN A 220 36.80 -30.55 -25.61
C ASN A 220 35.40 -30.07 -25.17
N ALA A 221 34.63 -30.87 -24.42
CA ALA A 221 33.42 -30.33 -23.77
C ALA A 221 33.80 -29.22 -22.77
N THR A 222 32.96 -28.19 -22.68
CA THR A 222 33.19 -27.02 -21.85
C THR A 222 31.95 -26.76 -21.00
N ILE A 223 32.13 -26.53 -19.69
CA ILE A 223 31.12 -25.91 -18.84
C ILE A 223 31.54 -24.45 -18.65
N LYS A 224 30.86 -23.54 -19.36
CA LYS A 224 31.24 -22.11 -19.40
C LYS A 224 30.95 -21.40 -18.09
N CYS A 225 29.91 -21.83 -17.39
CA CYS A 225 29.43 -21.24 -16.16
C CYS A 225 28.61 -22.29 -15.42
N GLY A 226 29.22 -22.93 -14.43
CA GLY A 226 28.61 -23.96 -13.60
C GLY A 226 29.56 -25.08 -13.22
N ASP A 227 29.05 -26.05 -12.47
CA ASP A 227 29.84 -27.07 -11.80
C ASP A 227 29.47 -28.51 -12.21
N ALA A 228 30.41 -29.45 -12.05
CA ALA A 228 30.20 -30.88 -12.23
C ALA A 228 30.27 -31.62 -10.88
N LEU A 229 29.11 -31.88 -10.28
CA LEU A 229 28.96 -32.41 -8.91
C LEU A 229 28.37 -33.83 -8.93
N ALA A 230 29.22 -34.86 -8.82
CA ALA A 230 28.84 -36.27 -8.76
C ALA A 230 28.86 -36.79 -7.31
N GLN A 231 27.75 -37.37 -6.85
CA GLN A 231 27.63 -37.82 -5.45
C GLN A 231 28.34 -39.14 -5.15
N ASN A 232 28.10 -40.18 -5.95
CA ASN A 232 28.57 -41.53 -5.62
C ASN A 232 29.78 -42.00 -6.45
N GLY A 233 29.89 -41.50 -7.68
CA GLY A 233 30.84 -41.98 -8.68
C GLY A 233 31.87 -40.94 -9.07
N ALA A 234 32.50 -41.20 -10.21
CA ALA A 234 33.62 -40.41 -10.70
C ALA A 234 33.17 -39.22 -11.54
N VAL A 235 34.05 -38.21 -11.62
CA VAL A 235 34.03 -37.21 -12.69
C VAL A 235 35.22 -37.48 -13.62
N THR A 236 34.92 -37.79 -14.88
CA THR A 236 35.94 -38.10 -15.91
C THR A 236 36.01 -36.98 -16.94
N LEU A 237 37.22 -36.51 -17.20
CA LEU A 237 37.51 -35.33 -18.03
C LEU A 237 38.51 -35.67 -19.14
N ASP A 238 38.35 -35.04 -20.30
CA ASP A 238 39.31 -35.05 -21.40
C ASP A 238 39.37 -33.68 -22.09
N THR A 239 40.49 -32.98 -21.90
CA THR A 239 40.78 -31.69 -22.55
C THR A 239 39.62 -30.70 -22.41
N ASN A 240 39.06 -30.60 -21.21
CA ASN A 240 37.87 -29.79 -20.94
C ASN A 240 38.21 -28.41 -20.38
N THR A 241 37.24 -27.50 -20.39
CA THR A 241 37.29 -26.27 -19.59
C THR A 241 36.05 -26.18 -18.72
N ILE A 242 36.23 -26.01 -17.41
CA ILE A 242 35.12 -25.89 -16.44
C ILE A 242 35.35 -24.61 -15.66
N THR A 243 34.34 -23.75 -15.58
CA THR A 243 34.41 -22.49 -14.84
C THR A 243 33.22 -22.38 -13.89
N THR A 244 33.51 -22.38 -12.58
CA THR A 244 32.50 -22.16 -11.55
C THR A 244 31.93 -20.77 -11.66
N CYS A 245 30.62 -20.66 -11.41
CA CYS A 245 29.91 -19.41 -11.29
C CYS A 245 29.15 -19.39 -9.97
N THR A 246 29.16 -18.26 -9.27
CA THR A 246 28.33 -18.11 -8.08
C THR A 246 26.85 -18.07 -8.48
N THR A 247 26.01 -18.80 -7.74
CA THR A 247 24.56 -18.65 -7.82
C THR A 247 24.18 -17.18 -7.65
N THR A 248 23.48 -16.61 -8.63
CA THR A 248 23.12 -15.19 -8.52
C THR A 248 22.08 -15.03 -7.43
N THR A 249 22.38 -14.17 -6.45
CA THR A 249 21.41 -13.85 -5.40
C THR A 249 20.27 -13.04 -6.01
N ALA A 250 19.03 -13.47 -5.78
CA ALA A 250 17.87 -12.77 -6.32
C ALA A 250 17.84 -11.31 -5.83
N SER A 251 17.72 -10.38 -6.77
CA SER A 251 17.54 -8.95 -6.47
C SER A 251 16.23 -8.45 -7.08
N ALA A 252 15.37 -7.87 -6.26
CA ALA A 252 14.13 -7.25 -6.68
C ALA A 252 14.39 -5.98 -7.51
N SER A 253 15.37 -5.16 -7.13
CA SER A 253 15.65 -3.90 -7.83
C SER A 253 16.26 -4.12 -9.22
N SER A 254 17.03 -5.18 -9.43
CA SER A 254 17.65 -5.49 -10.73
C SER A 254 16.64 -5.94 -11.80
N VAL A 255 15.47 -6.43 -11.39
CA VAL A 255 14.39 -6.86 -12.29
C VAL A 255 13.49 -5.68 -12.68
N LEU A 256 13.43 -4.62 -11.86
CA LEU A 256 12.53 -3.51 -12.11
C LEU A 256 12.94 -2.68 -13.33
N PRO A 257 11.99 -2.30 -14.21
CA PRO A 257 12.29 -1.38 -15.30
C PRO A 257 12.65 0.03 -14.81
N SER A 258 13.23 0.84 -15.70
CA SER A 258 13.40 2.28 -15.45
C SER A 258 12.07 3.02 -15.25
N SER A 259 10.96 2.50 -15.76
CA SER A 259 9.61 3.03 -15.55
C SER A 259 9.01 2.71 -14.17
N ALA A 260 9.70 1.94 -13.31
CA ALA A 260 9.17 1.61 -12.00
C ALA A 260 9.00 2.86 -11.12
N THR A 261 7.87 2.92 -10.43
CA THR A 261 7.44 4.06 -9.61
C THR A 261 8.21 4.13 -8.28
N GLY A 262 8.09 5.25 -7.58
CA GLY A 262 8.69 5.44 -6.25
C GLY A 262 8.29 4.35 -5.25
N ASN A 263 6.99 4.04 -5.15
CA ASN A 263 6.47 3.00 -4.26
C ASN A 263 6.97 1.60 -4.65
N GLN A 264 7.02 1.26 -5.94
CA GLN A 264 7.52 -0.03 -6.41
C GLN A 264 9.02 -0.21 -6.10
N ARG A 265 9.81 0.86 -6.28
CA ARG A 265 11.23 0.86 -5.93
C ARG A 265 11.44 0.74 -4.42
N ALA A 266 10.60 1.39 -3.62
CA ALA A 266 10.67 1.31 -2.17
C ALA A 266 10.48 -0.13 -1.67
N VAL A 267 9.48 -0.84 -2.22
CA VAL A 267 9.24 -2.27 -1.96
C VAL A 267 10.43 -3.13 -2.41
N ALA A 268 10.94 -2.93 -3.62
CA ALA A 268 12.08 -3.70 -4.12
C ALA A 268 13.34 -3.51 -3.25
N ASN A 269 13.63 -2.27 -2.87
CA ASN A 269 14.79 -1.94 -2.05
C ASN A 269 14.70 -2.55 -0.65
N SER A 270 13.50 -2.67 -0.06
CA SER A 270 13.35 -3.32 1.25
C SER A 270 13.58 -4.82 1.18
N ILE A 271 13.10 -5.48 0.12
CA ILE A 271 13.35 -6.91 -0.14
C ILE A 271 14.86 -7.15 -0.32
N ASP A 272 15.52 -6.32 -1.12
CA ASP A 272 16.96 -6.41 -1.33
C ASP A 272 17.77 -6.15 -0.06
N THR A 273 17.29 -5.25 0.80
CA THR A 273 17.92 -4.98 2.10
C THR A 273 17.83 -6.18 3.02
N PHE A 274 16.69 -6.85 3.08
CA PHE A 274 16.54 -8.10 3.83
C PHE A 274 17.53 -9.18 3.35
N VAL A 275 17.63 -9.38 2.04
CA VAL A 275 18.56 -10.36 1.45
C VAL A 275 20.03 -9.99 1.71
N ARG A 276 20.39 -8.72 1.54
CA ARG A 276 21.75 -8.22 1.81
C ARG A 276 22.17 -8.40 3.26
N ASN A 277 21.22 -8.36 4.18
CA ASN A 277 21.44 -8.62 5.61
C ASN A 277 21.48 -10.13 5.95
N GLY A 278 21.55 -11.01 4.95
CA GLY A 278 21.63 -12.46 5.13
C GLY A 278 20.26 -13.15 5.29
N GLY A 279 19.17 -12.43 5.06
CA GLY A 279 17.82 -13.00 5.12
C GLY A 279 17.51 -13.92 3.93
N THR A 280 16.95 -15.09 4.21
CA THR A 280 16.45 -16.01 3.17
C THR A 280 15.00 -15.69 2.81
N LEU A 281 14.73 -15.39 1.54
CA LEU A 281 13.37 -15.05 1.11
C LEU A 281 12.41 -16.24 1.29
N PRO A 282 11.21 -16.01 1.87
CA PRO A 282 10.12 -16.97 1.84
C PRO A 282 9.80 -17.39 0.39
N PRO A 283 9.30 -18.63 0.16
CA PRO A 283 9.05 -19.15 -1.18
C PRO A 283 8.16 -18.26 -2.06
N ALA A 284 7.17 -17.58 -1.48
CA ALA A 284 6.29 -16.67 -2.19
C ALA A 284 7.07 -15.49 -2.80
N PHE A 285 7.93 -14.82 -2.02
CA PHE A 285 8.79 -13.75 -2.53
C PHE A 285 9.80 -14.26 -3.56
N ALA A 286 10.49 -15.36 -3.27
CA ALA A 286 11.47 -15.94 -4.19
C ALA A 286 10.84 -16.28 -5.55
N SER A 287 9.59 -16.80 -5.55
CA SER A 287 8.87 -17.13 -6.78
C SER A 287 8.50 -15.88 -7.57
N LEU A 288 8.02 -14.82 -6.92
CA LEU A 288 7.74 -13.54 -7.59
C LEU A 288 8.99 -13.03 -8.32
N LEU A 289 10.14 -13.06 -7.64
CA LEU A 289 11.39 -12.55 -8.21
C LEU A 289 11.94 -13.40 -9.34
N SER A 290 11.69 -14.71 -9.35
CA SER A 290 12.32 -15.64 -10.30
C SER A 290 11.47 -15.90 -11.55
N PHE A 291 10.14 -15.78 -11.46
CA PHE A 291 9.22 -16.20 -12.54
C PHE A 291 8.45 -15.07 -13.21
N LEU A 292 8.32 -13.92 -12.56
CA LEU A 292 7.57 -12.82 -13.16
C LEU A 292 8.46 -12.06 -14.15
N SER A 293 7.84 -11.61 -15.24
CA SER A 293 8.46 -10.61 -16.10
C SER A 293 8.61 -9.28 -15.36
N PRO A 294 9.49 -8.36 -15.82
CA PRO A 294 9.62 -7.03 -15.22
C PRO A 294 8.31 -6.26 -15.06
N SER A 295 7.38 -6.36 -16.03
CA SER A 295 6.08 -5.68 -15.96
C SER A 295 5.11 -6.35 -14.97
N GLN A 296 5.09 -7.68 -14.92
CA GLN A 296 4.28 -8.41 -13.92
C GLN A 296 4.77 -8.10 -12.51
N LEU A 297 6.08 -7.98 -12.31
CA LEU A 297 6.67 -7.65 -11.01
C LEU A 297 6.31 -6.23 -10.57
N GLN A 298 6.24 -5.25 -11.48
CA GLN A 298 5.74 -3.90 -11.18
C GLN A 298 4.32 -3.95 -10.61
N SER A 299 3.41 -4.67 -11.27
CA SER A 299 2.03 -4.84 -10.78
C SER A 299 1.97 -5.55 -9.43
N SER A 300 2.83 -6.54 -9.21
CA SER A 300 2.94 -7.20 -7.89
C SER A 300 3.42 -6.22 -6.82
N PHE A 301 4.46 -5.43 -7.08
CA PHE A 301 4.96 -4.46 -6.10
C PHE A 301 3.99 -3.30 -5.84
N THR A 302 3.14 -2.95 -6.80
CA THR A 302 2.01 -2.05 -6.56
C THR A 302 1.08 -2.63 -5.48
N GLN A 303 0.66 -3.90 -5.60
CA GLN A 303 -0.19 -4.55 -4.59
C GLN A 303 0.51 -4.71 -3.23
N LEU A 304 1.83 -4.94 -3.24
CA LEU A 304 2.63 -5.12 -2.03
C LEU A 304 3.05 -3.81 -1.35
N SER A 305 2.81 -2.65 -1.98
CA SER A 305 3.20 -1.34 -1.44
C SER A 305 2.48 -0.96 -0.14
N GLY A 306 1.28 -1.47 0.09
CA GLY A 306 0.49 -1.10 1.27
C GLY A 306 -0.02 0.34 1.25
N GLU A 307 -0.21 0.95 0.08
CA GLU A 307 -0.69 2.33 -0.05
C GLU A 307 -1.96 2.61 0.76
N ALA A 308 -2.83 1.60 0.94
CA ALA A 308 -4.05 1.70 1.74
C ALA A 308 -3.81 2.20 3.18
N GLY A 309 -2.61 2.01 3.74
CA GLY A 309 -2.21 2.55 5.04
C GLY A 309 -2.12 4.08 5.11
N THR A 310 -2.12 4.78 3.98
CA THR A 310 -2.11 6.26 3.92
C THR A 310 -3.52 6.88 4.02
N GLY A 311 -4.57 6.09 3.80
CA GLY A 311 -5.96 6.54 3.80
C GLY A 311 -6.53 7.02 5.14
N PRO A 312 -6.21 6.41 6.31
CA PRO A 312 -6.82 6.76 7.59
C PRO A 312 -6.69 8.24 7.96
N ALA A 313 -5.51 8.84 7.75
CA ALA A 313 -5.28 10.25 8.08
C ALA A 313 -6.12 11.21 7.22
N GLN A 314 -6.33 10.85 5.96
CA GLN A 314 -7.13 11.64 5.02
C GLN A 314 -8.62 11.55 5.36
N ALA A 315 -9.09 10.34 5.66
CA ALA A 315 -10.46 10.09 6.10
C ALA A 315 -10.80 10.80 7.41
N GLY A 316 -9.93 10.69 8.42
CA GLY A 316 -10.08 11.40 9.70
C GLY A 316 -10.09 12.91 9.54
N THR A 317 -9.14 13.44 8.76
CA THR A 317 -9.06 14.89 8.50
C THR A 317 -10.31 15.43 7.85
N GLN A 318 -10.85 14.75 6.84
CA GLN A 318 -12.09 15.14 6.19
C GLN A 318 -13.27 15.19 7.17
N ALA A 319 -13.44 14.16 8.00
CA ALA A 319 -14.51 14.11 8.97
C ALA A 319 -14.43 15.25 10.01
N MET A 320 -13.24 15.53 10.53
CA MET A 320 -13.04 16.66 11.44
C MET A 320 -13.31 18.01 10.79
N ASN A 321 -12.94 18.17 9.52
CA ASN A 321 -13.26 19.39 8.75
C ASN A 321 -14.77 19.57 8.61
N SER A 322 -15.52 18.51 8.31
CA SER A 322 -16.98 18.55 8.23
C SER A 322 -17.59 18.97 9.58
N PHE A 323 -17.10 18.39 10.69
CA PHE A 323 -17.59 18.72 12.04
C PHE A 323 -17.23 20.14 12.48
N LEU A 324 -16.00 20.60 12.24
CA LEU A 324 -15.59 21.98 12.53
C LEU A 324 -16.43 22.98 11.74
N SER A 325 -16.61 22.74 10.44
CA SER A 325 -17.41 23.59 9.55
C SER A 325 -18.88 23.71 9.98
N LEU A 326 -19.40 22.67 10.64
CA LEU A 326 -20.74 22.66 11.23
C LEU A 326 -20.82 23.52 12.50
N VAL A 327 -19.85 23.43 13.41
CA VAL A 327 -19.88 24.12 14.72
C VAL A 327 -19.42 25.57 14.64
N THR A 328 -18.60 25.94 13.65
CA THR A 328 -18.10 27.32 13.49
C THR A 328 -18.92 28.18 12.54
N ASN A 329 -20.13 27.78 12.13
CA ASN A 329 -20.93 28.57 11.20
C ASN A 329 -21.36 29.92 11.82
N PRO A 330 -20.81 31.07 11.37
CA PRO A 330 -21.04 32.36 12.03
C PRO A 330 -22.41 32.98 11.69
N PHE A 331 -23.10 32.46 10.66
CA PHE A 331 -24.43 32.89 10.21
C PHE A 331 -25.56 32.00 10.72
N ALA A 332 -25.22 30.95 11.46
CA ALA A 332 -26.18 30.25 12.26
C ALA A 332 -26.95 31.22 13.15
N GLU A 333 -28.23 30.92 13.42
CA GLU A 333 -29.07 31.58 14.43
C GLU A 333 -29.90 32.79 13.94
N ASN A 334 -29.97 33.07 12.63
CA ASN A 334 -30.76 34.20 12.08
C ASN A 334 -30.52 35.53 12.81
N ARG A 335 -29.32 35.73 13.37
CA ARG A 335 -29.00 36.90 14.19
C ARG A 335 -28.64 38.09 13.31
N PRO A 336 -29.37 39.22 13.42
CA PRO A 336 -28.95 40.44 12.75
C PRO A 336 -27.61 40.92 13.30
N PHE A 337 -26.76 41.46 12.43
CA PHE A 337 -25.61 42.25 12.87
C PHE A 337 -26.11 43.54 13.53
N ALA A 338 -25.33 44.10 14.46
CA ALA A 338 -25.72 45.37 15.07
C ALA A 338 -25.83 46.44 13.96
N PRO A 339 -26.80 47.37 14.05
CA PRO A 339 -26.88 48.47 13.09
C PRO A 339 -25.55 49.23 13.13
N THR A 340 -24.93 49.36 11.96
CA THR A 340 -23.67 50.09 11.81
C THR A 340 -23.84 51.50 12.38
N ARG A 341 -22.95 51.92 13.28
CA ARG A 341 -22.83 53.33 13.62
C ARG A 341 -22.44 54.10 12.36
N PRO A 342 -23.05 55.26 12.07
CA PRO A 342 -22.77 56.01 10.85
C PRO A 342 -21.32 56.48 10.84
N VAL A 343 -20.52 55.92 9.94
CA VAL A 343 -19.31 56.58 9.43
C VAL A 343 -19.71 57.39 8.20
N SER A 344 -19.55 58.72 8.27
CA SER A 344 -19.74 59.65 7.13
C SER A 344 -18.51 59.62 6.19
N PRO A 345 -18.65 59.98 4.90
CA PRO A 345 -19.14 59.07 3.87
C PRO A 345 -18.10 58.84 2.75
N MET A 346 -18.04 57.62 2.22
CA MET A 346 -17.72 57.41 0.81
C MET A 346 -18.86 56.56 0.22
N TYR A 347 -19.81 57.27 -0.38
CA TYR A 347 -20.97 56.77 -1.16
C TYR A 347 -21.49 55.37 -0.86
N VAL A 348 -22.14 55.22 0.29
CA VAL A 348 -23.30 54.32 0.45
C VAL A 348 -24.37 55.10 1.22
N LYS A 349 -25.50 55.36 0.56
CA LYS A 349 -26.61 56.16 1.10
C LYS A 349 -27.15 55.50 2.38
N ALA A 350 -27.03 56.22 3.50
CA ALA A 350 -27.65 55.86 4.77
C ALA A 350 -29.18 55.77 4.60
N VAL A 351 -29.77 54.61 4.90
CA VAL A 351 -31.22 54.45 5.03
C VAL A 351 -31.56 54.49 6.53
N PRO A 352 -32.63 55.19 6.95
CA PRO A 352 -33.02 55.27 8.36
C PRO A 352 -33.49 53.93 8.91
N GLY A 353 -32.99 53.60 10.11
CA GLY A 353 -33.61 52.77 11.15
C GLY A 353 -34.49 51.59 10.74
N ALA A 354 -33.87 50.42 10.55
CA ALA A 354 -34.56 49.20 10.98
C ALA A 354 -34.52 49.17 12.52
N VAL A 355 -35.70 49.08 13.14
CA VAL A 355 -35.92 48.89 14.57
C VAL A 355 -34.83 47.95 15.11
N ALA A 356 -34.13 48.38 16.17
CA ALA A 356 -33.30 47.49 16.95
C ALA A 356 -34.16 46.28 17.31
N SER A 357 -33.98 45.15 16.62
CA SER A 357 -34.54 43.91 17.08
C SER A 357 -33.87 43.68 18.43
N THR A 358 -34.64 43.87 19.51
CA THR A 358 -34.22 43.44 20.84
C THR A 358 -33.60 42.06 20.69
N PRO A 359 -32.35 41.84 21.15
CA PRO A 359 -31.71 40.53 21.06
C PRO A 359 -32.71 39.49 21.54
N ASP A 360 -32.95 38.42 20.76
CA ASP A 360 -33.90 37.37 21.14
C ASP A 360 -33.60 36.96 22.58
N PRO A 361 -34.48 37.19 23.57
CA PRO A 361 -34.11 37.15 24.99
C PRO A 361 -33.70 35.75 25.47
N ARG A 362 -33.93 34.74 24.62
CA ARG A 362 -33.64 33.33 24.80
C ARG A 362 -32.15 33.05 24.92
N PRO A 363 -31.65 32.71 26.11
CA PRO A 363 -30.23 32.53 26.33
C PRO A 363 -29.75 31.14 25.95
N TRP A 364 -30.63 30.15 25.80
CA TRP A 364 -30.25 28.77 25.49
C TRP A 364 -30.63 28.38 24.06
N GLY A 365 -29.74 27.62 23.43
CA GLY A 365 -29.97 27.01 22.14
C GLY A 365 -29.54 25.55 22.13
N VAL A 366 -30.38 24.68 21.57
CA VAL A 366 -30.05 23.29 21.26
C VAL A 366 -30.20 23.06 19.78
N TRP A 367 -29.31 22.26 19.20
CA TRP A 367 -29.39 21.91 17.79
C TRP A 367 -28.97 20.47 17.54
N ALA A 368 -29.50 19.90 16.47
CA ALA A 368 -29.09 18.63 15.92
C ALA A 368 -28.85 18.79 14.41
N ALA A 369 -27.85 18.11 13.89
CA ALA A 369 -27.51 18.16 12.48
C ALA A 369 -27.06 16.80 11.95
N ALA A 370 -27.30 16.58 10.67
CA ALA A 370 -26.69 15.53 9.88
C ALA A 370 -25.75 16.19 8.87
N TYR A 371 -24.60 15.57 8.63
CA TYR A 371 -23.65 16.01 7.63
C TYR A 371 -23.02 14.83 6.91
N GLY A 372 -22.47 15.07 5.73
CA GLY A 372 -21.64 14.11 5.04
C GLY A 372 -20.97 14.70 3.82
N GLY A 373 -20.00 13.99 3.29
CA GLY A 373 -19.23 14.41 2.14
C GLY A 373 -18.57 13.26 1.41
N GLN A 374 -18.20 13.54 0.18
CA GLN A 374 -17.43 12.66 -0.70
C GLN A 374 -16.31 13.50 -1.32
N THR A 375 -15.08 13.01 -1.21
CA THR A 375 -13.90 13.56 -1.87
C THR A 375 -13.31 12.51 -2.81
N ASN A 376 -12.90 12.95 -3.99
CA ASN A 376 -12.03 12.18 -4.88
C ASN A 376 -10.74 12.97 -5.07
N ALA A 377 -9.61 12.29 -4.97
CA ALA A 377 -8.28 12.86 -5.19
C ALA A 377 -7.50 11.96 -6.14
N ASN A 378 -6.86 12.56 -7.14
CA ASN A 378 -6.11 11.85 -8.16
C ASN A 378 -4.78 11.37 -7.58
N GLY A 379 -4.40 10.14 -7.93
CA GLY A 379 -3.06 9.62 -7.67
C GLY A 379 -2.06 10.07 -8.72
N ASP A 380 -0.77 9.90 -8.42
CA ASP A 380 0.31 9.92 -9.40
C ASP A 380 0.78 8.48 -9.64
N ALA A 381 0.21 7.84 -10.66
CA ALA A 381 0.47 6.43 -10.99
C ALA A 381 1.84 6.19 -11.65
N LEU A 382 2.49 7.23 -12.20
CA LEU A 382 3.71 7.08 -13.01
C LEU A 382 4.98 7.48 -12.25
N GLY A 383 4.94 8.56 -11.47
CA GLY A 383 6.06 9.01 -10.66
C GLY A 383 6.11 8.28 -9.32
N VAL A 384 5.16 8.62 -8.45
CA VAL A 384 5.05 8.05 -7.10
C VAL A 384 4.57 6.61 -7.11
N GLY A 385 3.62 6.27 -7.99
CA GLY A 385 2.88 5.00 -7.95
C GLY A 385 1.77 5.00 -6.90
N SER A 386 1.11 6.14 -6.75
CA SER A 386 -0.10 6.32 -5.93
C SER A 386 -1.36 6.28 -6.80
N HIS A 387 -2.48 5.90 -6.20
CA HIS A 387 -3.73 5.62 -6.91
C HIS A 387 -4.82 6.61 -6.52
N ASP A 388 -5.81 6.75 -7.40
CA ASP A 388 -6.95 7.62 -7.13
C ASP A 388 -7.63 7.17 -5.84
N ARG A 389 -7.88 8.14 -4.96
CA ARG A 389 -8.45 7.90 -3.65
C ARG A 389 -9.83 8.52 -3.56
N SER A 390 -10.78 7.73 -3.10
CA SER A 390 -12.11 8.21 -2.71
C SER A 390 -12.23 8.16 -1.18
N VAL A 391 -12.84 9.19 -0.61
CA VAL A 391 -13.11 9.30 0.83
C VAL A 391 -14.54 9.77 1.03
N SER A 392 -15.27 9.14 1.93
CA SER A 392 -16.59 9.58 2.35
C SER A 392 -16.75 9.63 3.85
N ASP A 393 -17.53 10.59 4.32
CA ASP A 393 -17.91 10.74 5.72
C ASP A 393 -19.41 10.94 5.84
N VAL A 394 -19.99 10.41 6.90
CA VAL A 394 -21.35 10.70 7.32
C VAL A 394 -21.38 10.78 8.83
N GLY A 395 -22.06 11.80 9.35
CA GLY A 395 -22.14 12.02 10.78
C GLY A 395 -23.42 12.70 11.22
N PHE A 396 -23.75 12.47 12.48
CA PHE A 396 -24.76 13.21 13.20
C PHE A 396 -24.06 13.98 14.32
N ALA A 397 -24.50 15.20 14.55
CA ALA A 397 -24.00 16.02 15.64
C ALA A 397 -25.15 16.67 16.39
N THR A 398 -24.92 16.92 17.65
CA THR A 398 -25.81 17.68 18.52
C THR A 398 -24.98 18.66 19.32
N GLY A 399 -25.56 19.81 19.64
CA GLY A 399 -24.88 20.80 20.47
C GLY A 399 -25.84 21.58 21.32
N LEU A 400 -25.29 22.09 22.42
CA LEU A 400 -25.93 23.03 23.32
C LEU A 400 -25.06 24.26 23.43
N ASP A 401 -25.67 25.42 23.29
CA ASP A 401 -25.00 26.69 23.45
C ASP A 401 -25.78 27.65 24.32
N TYR A 402 -25.01 28.55 24.93
CA TYR A 402 -25.47 29.55 25.86
C TYR A 402 -24.99 30.92 25.43
N ARG A 403 -25.89 31.89 25.53
CA ARG A 403 -25.61 33.29 25.29
C ARG A 403 -24.98 33.93 26.54
N VAL A 404 -23.65 33.92 26.58
CA VAL A 404 -22.86 34.48 27.69
C VAL A 404 -23.03 35.99 27.80
N THR A 405 -23.08 36.69 26.67
CA THR A 405 -23.38 38.12 26.57
C THR A 405 -24.35 38.34 25.40
N PRO A 406 -24.99 39.51 25.25
CA PRO A 406 -25.81 39.79 24.07
C PRO A 406 -25.10 39.56 22.72
N TYR A 407 -23.76 39.53 22.72
CA TYR A 407 -22.93 39.42 21.52
C TYR A 407 -22.03 38.17 21.48
N THR A 408 -21.96 37.39 22.56
CA THR A 408 -21.11 36.20 22.67
C THR A 408 -21.94 34.96 22.95
N VAL A 409 -21.73 33.93 22.14
CA VAL A 409 -22.25 32.58 22.33
C VAL A 409 -21.07 31.66 22.59
N ALA A 410 -21.24 30.75 23.55
CA ALA A 410 -20.34 29.65 23.77
C ALA A 410 -21.15 28.36 23.85
N GLY A 411 -20.62 27.28 23.29
CA GLY A 411 -21.31 26.00 23.26
C GLY A 411 -20.36 24.82 23.23
N PHE A 412 -20.97 23.66 23.42
CA PHE A 412 -20.31 22.38 23.21
C PHE A 412 -21.12 21.56 22.21
N ALA A 413 -20.42 20.73 21.45
CA ALA A 413 -21.03 19.83 20.48
C ALA A 413 -20.41 18.44 20.59
N LEU A 414 -21.23 17.43 20.34
CA LEU A 414 -20.82 16.04 20.21
C LEU A 414 -21.23 15.54 18.83
N SER A 415 -20.40 14.71 18.20
CA SER A 415 -20.70 14.05 16.94
C SER A 415 -20.34 12.57 16.97
N GLY A 416 -21.14 11.77 16.28
CA GLY A 416 -20.82 10.38 15.98
C GLY A 416 -21.10 10.10 14.51
N GLY A 417 -20.29 9.23 13.90
CA GLY A 417 -20.40 8.96 12.48
C GLY A 417 -19.50 7.83 12.01
N ALA A 418 -19.34 7.76 10.69
CA ALA A 418 -18.42 6.83 10.07
C ALA A 418 -17.72 7.49 8.88
N THR A 419 -16.51 7.04 8.61
CA THR A 419 -15.73 7.38 7.42
C THR A 419 -15.41 6.12 6.64
N ARG A 420 -15.30 6.24 5.31
CA ARG A 420 -14.82 5.18 4.43
C ARG A 420 -13.84 5.77 3.45
N TYR A 421 -12.86 4.97 3.06
CA TYR A 421 -11.97 5.31 1.96
C TYR A 421 -11.66 4.09 1.12
N GLY A 422 -11.30 4.31 -0.14
CA GLY A 422 -10.87 3.27 -1.06
C GLY A 422 -9.91 3.83 -2.09
N LEU A 423 -8.99 2.97 -2.51
CA LEU A 423 -8.09 3.22 -3.64
C LEU A 423 -8.69 2.62 -4.92
N SER A 424 -8.42 3.25 -6.06
CA SER A 424 -8.73 2.68 -7.36
C SER A 424 -8.02 1.33 -7.56
N GLU A 425 -8.48 0.56 -8.54
CA GLU A 425 -7.94 -0.77 -8.87
C GLU A 425 -8.08 -1.83 -7.75
N GLY A 426 -8.81 -1.52 -6.67
CA GLY A 426 -9.05 -2.46 -5.57
C GLY A 426 -7.83 -2.71 -4.68
N LEU A 427 -6.87 -1.78 -4.66
CA LEU A 427 -5.61 -1.90 -3.91
C LEU A 427 -5.74 -1.74 -2.39
N GLY A 428 -6.96 -1.48 -1.93
CA GLY A 428 -7.34 -1.52 -0.53
C GLY A 428 -8.34 -0.44 -0.17
N SER A 429 -8.91 -0.60 1.01
CA SER A 429 -9.94 0.27 1.55
C SER A 429 -9.87 0.28 3.07
N GLY A 430 -10.63 1.17 3.68
CA GLY A 430 -10.82 1.13 5.11
C GLY A 430 -12.07 1.88 5.52
N ARG A 431 -12.49 1.62 6.75
CA ARG A 431 -13.61 2.26 7.40
C ARG A 431 -13.22 2.64 8.81
N SER A 432 -13.71 3.78 9.28
CA SER A 432 -13.73 4.09 10.70
C SER A 432 -15.13 4.40 11.19
N ASP A 433 -15.44 3.94 12.40
CA ASP A 433 -16.47 4.57 13.21
C ASP A 433 -15.80 5.66 14.07
N MET A 434 -16.48 6.80 14.26
CA MET A 434 -15.88 7.98 14.88
C MET A 434 -16.77 8.62 15.93
N PHE A 435 -16.14 9.25 16.93
CA PHE A 435 -16.76 10.11 17.91
C PHE A 435 -15.95 11.39 18.05
N GLN A 436 -16.61 12.55 18.05
CA GLN A 436 -15.96 13.84 18.15
C GLN A 436 -16.65 14.72 19.19
N ALA A 437 -15.88 15.57 19.84
CA ALA A 437 -16.37 16.59 20.76
C ALA A 437 -15.71 17.92 20.44
N ALA A 438 -16.47 19.00 20.52
CA ALA A 438 -15.96 20.35 20.31
C ALA A 438 -16.49 21.33 21.35
N ILE A 439 -15.68 22.33 21.64
CA ILE A 439 -16.10 23.57 22.29
C ILE A 439 -15.96 24.67 21.24
N TYR A 440 -16.98 25.49 21.11
CA TYR A 440 -17.01 26.56 20.13
C TYR A 440 -17.53 27.86 20.76
N SER A 441 -17.11 28.98 20.18
CA SER A 441 -17.61 30.29 20.55
C SER A 441 -17.66 31.21 19.36
N THR A 442 -18.60 32.15 19.39
CA THR A 442 -18.69 33.23 18.41
C THR A 442 -18.98 34.52 19.15
N THR A 443 -18.15 35.53 18.94
CA THR A 443 -18.34 36.89 19.48
C THR A 443 -18.51 37.87 18.33
N ARG A 444 -19.52 38.74 18.42
CA ARG A 444 -19.76 39.81 17.47
C ARG A 444 -19.44 41.17 18.11
N VAL A 445 -18.82 42.06 17.35
CA VAL A 445 -18.54 43.43 17.77
C VAL A 445 -18.95 44.34 16.61
N ASP A 446 -20.09 45.03 16.78
CA ASP A 446 -20.74 45.77 15.71
C ASP A 446 -21.00 44.91 14.44
N ALA A 447 -20.29 45.20 13.35
CA ALA A 447 -20.34 44.47 12.09
C ALA A 447 -19.25 43.37 11.99
N ALA A 448 -18.30 43.34 12.92
CA ALA A 448 -17.25 42.34 12.98
C ALA A 448 -17.71 41.10 13.74
N TYR A 449 -17.12 39.94 13.43
CA TYR A 449 -17.22 38.75 14.26
C TYR A 449 -15.89 38.01 14.34
N VAL A 450 -15.74 37.24 15.40
CA VAL A 450 -14.71 36.22 15.57
C VAL A 450 -15.39 34.94 16.02
N SER A 451 -15.11 33.83 15.33
CA SER A 451 -15.53 32.48 15.70
C SER A 451 -14.31 31.61 15.94
N ALA A 452 -14.37 30.79 16.98
CA ALA A 452 -13.32 29.85 17.33
C ALA A 452 -13.90 28.52 17.77
N ALA A 453 -13.25 27.42 17.41
CA ALA A 453 -13.55 26.10 17.91
C ALA A 453 -12.28 25.29 18.15
N ILE A 454 -12.34 24.42 19.15
CA ILE A 454 -11.36 23.35 19.39
C ILE A 454 -12.15 22.05 19.45
N ALA A 455 -11.68 21.04 18.72
CA ALA A 455 -12.32 19.74 18.61
C ALA A 455 -11.31 18.61 18.84
N TYR A 456 -11.80 17.52 19.41
CA TYR A 456 -11.08 16.27 19.58
C TYR A 456 -11.91 15.12 19.03
N GLY A 457 -11.27 14.18 18.35
CA GLY A 457 -11.88 13.02 17.72
C GLY A 457 -11.20 11.71 18.09
N PHE A 458 -12.02 10.67 18.28
CA PHE A 458 -11.60 9.27 18.38
C PHE A 458 -12.13 8.52 17.17
N HIS A 459 -11.29 7.65 16.61
CA HIS A 459 -11.61 6.83 15.45
C HIS A 459 -11.23 5.38 15.71
N GLN A 460 -12.15 4.45 15.46
CA GLN A 460 -11.83 3.03 15.38
C GLN A 460 -11.78 2.61 13.91
N PHE A 461 -10.58 2.33 13.39
CA PHE A 461 -10.37 1.92 12.01
C PHE A 461 -10.32 0.40 11.87
N ASN A 462 -10.88 -0.06 10.76
CA ASN A 462 -10.64 -1.36 10.15
C ASN A 462 -10.18 -1.13 8.70
N THR A 463 -9.10 -1.78 8.29
CA THR A 463 -8.57 -1.71 6.92
C THR A 463 -8.67 -3.05 6.23
N ASP A 464 -8.91 -3.04 4.93
CA ASP A 464 -8.99 -4.24 4.09
C ASP A 464 -8.09 -4.09 2.86
N ARG A 465 -7.23 -5.09 2.62
CA ARG A 465 -6.36 -5.17 1.44
C ARG A 465 -6.36 -6.57 0.86
N PHE A 466 -6.54 -6.68 -0.45
CA PHE A 466 -6.46 -7.94 -1.17
C PHE A 466 -5.14 -8.01 -1.93
N VAL A 467 -4.40 -9.10 -1.75
CA VAL A 467 -3.14 -9.35 -2.44
C VAL A 467 -3.28 -10.64 -3.24
N THR A 468 -3.10 -10.52 -4.56
CA THR A 468 -3.34 -11.62 -5.51
C THR A 468 -2.06 -12.18 -6.13
N VAL A 469 -0.89 -11.76 -5.62
CA VAL A 469 0.40 -11.98 -6.29
C VAL A 469 0.91 -13.42 -6.18
N ALA A 470 0.57 -14.16 -5.11
CA ALA A 470 0.97 -15.57 -4.92
C ALA A 470 -0.11 -16.37 -4.18
N GLY A 471 -1.35 -16.25 -4.67
CA GLY A 471 -2.56 -16.69 -3.97
C GLY A 471 -3.51 -15.52 -3.80
N ALA A 472 -4.67 -15.74 -3.18
CA ALA A 472 -5.62 -14.69 -2.83
C ALA A 472 -5.60 -14.47 -1.32
N ASP A 473 -4.82 -13.49 -0.88
CA ASP A 473 -4.68 -13.13 0.52
C ASP A 473 -5.58 -11.94 0.85
N HIS A 474 -6.32 -12.06 1.94
CA HIS A 474 -7.14 -10.98 2.48
C HIS A 474 -6.53 -10.52 3.80
N LEU A 475 -5.93 -9.35 3.77
CA LEU A 475 -5.16 -8.77 4.86
C LEU A 475 -5.94 -7.62 5.47
N ALA A 476 -6.06 -7.60 6.79
CA ALA A 476 -6.79 -6.57 7.51
C ALA A 476 -6.10 -6.14 8.81
N ALA A 477 -6.37 -4.91 9.24
CA ALA A 477 -5.86 -4.39 10.51
C ALA A 477 -6.95 -3.60 11.23
N ASP A 478 -6.96 -3.69 12.57
CA ASP A 478 -7.82 -2.93 13.46
C ASP A 478 -6.97 -2.06 14.39
N PHE A 479 -7.27 -0.77 14.47
CA PHE A 479 -6.55 0.16 15.34
C PHE A 479 -7.37 1.40 15.69
N SER A 480 -7.01 2.06 16.79
CA SER A 480 -7.66 3.30 17.22
C SER A 480 -6.76 4.50 16.92
N ALA A 481 -7.31 5.53 16.27
CA ALA A 481 -6.62 6.78 15.95
C ALA A 481 -7.26 7.96 16.67
N ASN A 482 -6.49 9.04 16.82
CA ASN A 482 -6.92 10.24 17.53
C ASN A 482 -6.71 11.47 16.64
N ASP A 483 -7.57 12.47 16.82
CA ASP A 483 -7.56 13.69 16.03
C ASP A 483 -7.78 14.90 16.93
N ILE A 484 -7.00 15.95 16.73
CA ILE A 484 -7.20 17.23 17.42
C ILE A 484 -7.12 18.35 16.40
N ALA A 485 -8.09 19.26 16.45
CA ALA A 485 -8.16 20.36 15.50
C ALA A 485 -8.65 21.65 16.19
N GLY A 486 -8.16 22.78 15.68
CA GLY A 486 -8.59 24.10 16.09
C GLY A 486 -8.86 24.97 14.87
N ARG A 487 -9.93 25.75 14.90
CA ARG A 487 -10.27 26.72 13.86
C ARG A 487 -10.50 28.08 14.49
N LEU A 488 -9.98 29.12 13.83
CA LEU A 488 -10.24 30.53 14.13
C LEU A 488 -10.64 31.23 12.85
N GLU A 489 -11.75 31.96 12.88
CA GLU A 489 -12.30 32.72 11.76
C GLU A 489 -12.67 34.13 12.22
N GLY A 490 -12.34 35.12 11.42
CA GLY A 490 -12.72 36.51 11.65
C GLY A 490 -13.25 37.14 10.38
N GLY A 491 -14.28 37.97 10.48
CA GLY A 491 -14.85 38.65 9.34
C GLY A 491 -15.56 39.95 9.70
N TYR A 492 -15.86 40.75 8.68
CA TYR A 492 -16.50 42.05 8.83
C TYR A 492 -17.62 42.21 7.80
N ARG A 493 -18.84 42.49 8.25
CA ARG A 493 -20.01 42.55 7.37
C ARG A 493 -20.26 43.97 6.84
N PHE A 494 -20.46 44.06 5.53
CA PHE A 494 -20.96 45.22 4.83
C PHE A 494 -22.42 44.99 4.44
N ALA A 495 -23.30 45.93 4.78
CA ALA A 495 -24.68 45.89 4.29
C ALA A 495 -24.71 46.29 2.81
N ILE A 496 -25.43 45.53 2.00
CA ILE A 496 -25.68 45.88 0.59
C ILE A 496 -27.03 46.61 0.55
N PRO A 497 -27.08 47.89 0.14
CA PRO A 497 -28.33 48.64 0.10
C PRO A 497 -29.29 48.10 -0.98
N ASN A 498 -30.58 48.15 -0.62
CA ASN A 498 -31.77 47.83 -1.40
C ASN A 498 -31.56 47.63 -2.93
N VAL A 499 -31.52 46.37 -3.35
CA VAL A 499 -31.37 45.92 -4.74
C VAL A 499 -32.72 45.66 -5.45
N GLY A 500 -33.80 46.29 -4.98
CA GLY A 500 -35.14 46.17 -5.59
C GLY A 500 -35.89 44.88 -5.28
N TRP A 501 -35.37 44.06 -4.37
CA TRP A 501 -35.92 42.79 -3.92
C TRP A 501 -36.18 42.83 -2.40
N PRO A 502 -37.23 42.18 -1.89
CA PRO A 502 -37.55 42.20 -0.46
C PRO A 502 -36.43 41.57 0.38
N GLY A 503 -36.15 42.16 1.55
CA GLY A 503 -35.18 41.65 2.51
C GLY A 503 -33.94 42.52 2.69
N GLN A 504 -33.01 42.05 3.53
CA GLN A 504 -31.72 42.66 3.80
C GLN A 504 -30.61 41.78 3.26
N SER A 505 -29.65 42.35 2.55
CA SER A 505 -28.49 41.63 2.03
C SER A 505 -27.18 42.13 2.62
N GLY A 506 -26.16 41.28 2.58
CA GLY A 506 -24.84 41.57 3.12
C GLY A 506 -23.73 40.83 2.42
N LEU A 507 -22.55 41.44 2.46
CA LEU A 507 -21.28 40.86 2.06
C LEU A 507 -20.37 40.81 3.27
N THR A 508 -19.78 39.67 3.58
CA THR A 508 -18.89 39.51 4.73
C THR A 508 -17.58 38.87 4.30
N PRO A 509 -16.57 39.68 3.94
CA PRO A 509 -15.21 39.21 3.80
C PRO A 509 -14.72 38.59 5.12
N TYR A 510 -13.97 37.50 5.01
CA TYR A 510 -13.43 36.80 6.16
C TYR A 510 -12.05 36.20 5.86
N ALA A 511 -11.31 35.96 6.93
CA ALA A 511 -10.10 35.16 6.95
C ALA A 511 -10.23 34.07 8.01
N ALA A 512 -9.75 32.86 7.72
CA ALA A 512 -9.72 31.78 8.68
C ALA A 512 -8.39 31.04 8.68
N VAL A 513 -8.03 30.49 9.83
CA VAL A 513 -6.94 29.54 9.99
C VAL A 513 -7.48 28.31 10.72
N GLN A 514 -7.08 27.14 10.23
CA GLN A 514 -7.36 25.87 10.86
C GLN A 514 -6.07 25.08 10.97
N VAL A 515 -5.84 24.49 12.13
CA VAL A 515 -4.72 23.60 12.40
C VAL A 515 -5.25 22.28 12.91
N GLN A 516 -4.65 21.19 12.49
CA GLN A 516 -5.08 19.86 12.86
C GLN A 516 -3.92 18.88 12.92
N ALA A 517 -3.99 17.93 13.85
CA ALA A 517 -3.05 16.85 14.01
C ALA A 517 -3.79 15.53 14.18
N PHE A 518 -3.66 14.65 13.20
CA PHE A 518 -4.24 13.32 13.19
C PHE A 518 -3.15 12.27 13.45
N ARG A 519 -3.34 11.45 14.48
CA ARG A 519 -2.34 10.44 14.92
C ARG A 519 -2.87 9.02 14.78
N THR A 520 -2.14 8.21 14.02
CA THR A 520 -2.25 6.75 14.00
C THR A 520 -1.21 6.11 14.94
N PRO A 521 -1.56 5.03 15.65
CA PRO A 521 -0.57 4.21 16.36
C PRO A 521 0.20 3.35 15.36
N SER A 522 1.20 2.61 15.84
CA SER A 522 1.72 1.48 15.07
C SER A 522 0.66 0.38 15.03
N TYR A 523 0.49 -0.27 13.87
CA TYR A 523 -0.46 -1.36 13.71
C TYR A 523 0.06 -2.37 12.69
N SER A 524 -0.48 -3.59 12.73
CA SER A 524 -0.07 -4.67 11.85
C SER A 524 -1.27 -5.33 11.21
N GLU A 525 -1.12 -5.69 9.94
CA GLU A 525 -2.09 -6.50 9.23
C GLU A 525 -2.07 -7.95 9.73
N THR A 526 -3.22 -8.60 9.62
CA THR A 526 -3.43 -10.02 9.87
C THR A 526 -4.16 -10.62 8.67
N ALA A 527 -3.90 -11.89 8.37
CA ALA A 527 -4.62 -12.58 7.30
C ALA A 527 -5.97 -13.07 7.81
N LEU A 528 -7.06 -12.53 7.26
CA LEU A 528 -8.42 -13.03 7.47
C LEU A 528 -8.69 -14.29 6.64
N SER A 529 -8.03 -14.39 5.49
CA SER A 529 -7.94 -15.61 4.67
C SER A 529 -6.68 -15.57 3.80
N GLY A 530 -6.24 -16.72 3.30
CA GLY A 530 -4.96 -16.84 2.58
C GLY A 530 -3.75 -16.87 3.52
N ALA A 531 -2.59 -16.49 3.00
CA ALA A 531 -1.32 -16.44 3.72
C ALA A 531 -1.03 -15.05 4.29
N SER A 532 -0.26 -15.00 5.39
CA SER A 532 0.21 -13.73 5.99
C SER A 532 1.60 -13.30 5.49
N VAL A 533 2.15 -13.96 4.46
CA VAL A 533 3.53 -13.72 4.00
C VAL A 533 3.74 -12.29 3.48
N PHE A 534 2.68 -11.66 2.97
CA PHE A 534 2.69 -10.28 2.48
C PHE A 534 2.04 -9.28 3.46
N ALA A 535 1.77 -9.70 4.69
CA ALA A 535 1.23 -8.82 5.73
C ALA A 535 2.26 -7.75 6.11
N LEU A 536 1.78 -6.53 6.27
CA LEU A 536 2.59 -5.37 6.59
C LEU A 536 2.41 -4.94 8.05
N SER A 537 3.46 -4.38 8.64
CA SER A 537 3.39 -3.56 9.84
C SER A 537 3.62 -2.11 9.44
N TYR A 538 2.86 -1.20 10.04
CA TYR A 538 2.95 0.24 9.81
C TYR A 538 3.38 0.95 11.09
N ASP A 539 4.30 1.89 10.95
CA ASP A 539 4.76 2.69 12.09
C ASP A 539 3.70 3.72 12.53
N ALA A 540 3.78 4.10 13.81
CA ALA A 540 2.98 5.20 14.33
C ALA A 540 3.30 6.50 13.58
N ARG A 541 2.26 7.25 13.22
CA ARG A 541 2.44 8.49 12.46
C ARG A 541 1.48 9.59 12.90
N THR A 542 1.97 10.82 12.91
CA THR A 542 1.13 12.01 13.06
C THR A 542 1.19 12.81 11.76
N ILE A 543 0.02 13.07 11.16
CA ILE A 543 -0.14 13.96 10.02
C ILE A 543 -0.67 15.28 10.54
N THR A 544 0.02 16.37 10.23
CA THR A 544 -0.44 17.72 10.57
C THR A 544 -0.89 18.46 9.33
N THR A 545 -1.97 19.21 9.45
CA THR A 545 -2.49 20.06 8.39
C THR A 545 -2.69 21.47 8.90
N THR A 546 -2.40 22.44 8.04
CA THR A 546 -2.71 23.85 8.28
C THR A 546 -3.45 24.38 7.07
N ARG A 547 -4.68 24.83 7.27
CA ARG A 547 -5.52 25.44 6.25
C ARG A 547 -5.66 26.93 6.53
N THR A 548 -5.35 27.76 5.56
CA THR A 548 -5.67 29.19 5.58
C THR A 548 -6.73 29.48 4.54
N GLU A 549 -7.73 30.29 4.89
CA GLU A 549 -8.83 30.63 3.99
C GLU A 549 -8.98 32.14 3.89
N LEU A 550 -9.23 32.63 2.69
CA LEU A 550 -9.65 34.00 2.43
C LEU A 550 -10.89 33.94 1.55
N GLY A 551 -11.97 34.59 1.97
CA GLY A 551 -13.20 34.51 1.22
C GLY A 551 -14.21 35.55 1.60
N THR A 552 -15.40 35.38 1.04
CA THR A 552 -16.55 36.20 1.35
C THR A 552 -17.79 35.36 1.46
N TRP A 553 -18.62 35.72 2.44
CA TRP A 553 -19.99 35.28 2.53
C TRP A 553 -20.92 36.32 1.93
N LEU A 554 -22.03 35.85 1.36
CA LEU A 554 -23.16 36.62 0.91
C LEU A 554 -24.38 36.14 1.68
N ASP A 555 -25.09 37.05 2.33
CA ASP A 555 -26.32 36.74 3.05
C ASP A 555 -27.50 37.52 2.48
N TRP A 556 -28.68 36.89 2.45
CA TRP A 556 -29.93 37.53 2.06
C TRP A 556 -31.07 37.08 2.98
N SER A 557 -31.53 37.97 3.84
CA SER A 557 -32.58 37.69 4.83
C SER A 557 -33.91 38.31 4.43
N ILE A 558 -34.87 37.46 4.09
CA ILE A 558 -36.19 37.79 3.57
C ILE A 558 -37.23 37.55 4.69
N PRO A 559 -37.99 38.57 5.11
CA PRO A 559 -39.13 38.37 5.99
C PRO A 559 -40.26 37.69 5.18
N ILE A 560 -40.74 36.54 5.66
CA ILE A 560 -41.85 35.82 5.02
C ILE A 560 -43.18 36.29 5.60
N ASP A 561 -43.31 36.24 6.93
CA ASP A 561 -44.50 36.66 7.70
C ASP A 561 -44.06 37.24 9.06
N TYR A 562 -45.02 37.62 9.92
CA TYR A 562 -44.73 38.16 11.26
C TYR A 562 -43.94 37.17 12.15
N GLY A 563 -42.61 37.34 12.16
CA GLY A 563 -41.69 36.55 12.97
C GLY A 563 -41.09 35.32 12.28
N THR A 564 -41.35 35.10 10.99
CA THR A 564 -40.68 34.06 10.18
C THR A 564 -39.70 34.71 9.21
N ARG A 565 -38.45 34.23 9.18
CA ARG A 565 -37.39 34.77 8.32
C ARG A 565 -36.71 33.65 7.54
N LEU A 566 -36.58 33.85 6.23
CA LEU A 566 -35.81 33.00 5.33
C LEU A 566 -34.46 33.68 5.06
N THR A 567 -33.35 32.99 5.29
CA THR A 567 -32.01 33.48 5.02
C THR A 567 -31.35 32.60 3.98
N LEU A 568 -30.93 33.19 2.87
CA LEU A 568 -30.10 32.57 1.85
C LEU A 568 -28.64 32.93 2.11
N LEU A 569 -27.75 31.95 1.90
CA LEU A 569 -26.32 32.07 2.16
C LEU A 569 -25.54 31.61 0.94
N GLY A 570 -24.56 32.39 0.53
CA GLY A 570 -23.57 32.02 -0.48
C GLY A 570 -22.16 32.22 0.08
N ARG A 571 -21.20 31.40 -0.34
CA ARG A 571 -19.79 31.58 -0.02
C ARG A 571 -18.95 31.37 -1.27
N ALA A 572 -17.94 32.22 -1.41
CA ALA A 572 -16.81 31.99 -2.30
C ALA A 572 -15.52 32.25 -1.52
N ALA A 573 -14.58 31.30 -1.53
CA ALA A 573 -13.30 31.46 -0.85
C ALA A 573 -12.18 30.73 -1.59
N TRP A 574 -10.96 31.17 -1.35
CA TRP A 574 -9.75 30.42 -1.65
C TRP A 574 -9.20 29.84 -0.35
N ALA A 575 -8.73 28.60 -0.41
CA ALA A 575 -8.02 27.96 0.68
C ALA A 575 -6.66 27.48 0.22
N HIS A 576 -5.69 27.59 1.13
CA HIS A 576 -4.35 27.05 0.99
C HIS A 576 -4.08 26.09 2.13
N ASP A 577 -3.79 24.85 1.77
CA ASP A 577 -3.59 23.73 2.65
C ASP A 577 -2.12 23.29 2.62
N ASN A 578 -1.45 23.39 3.77
CA ASN A 578 -0.13 22.82 3.96
C ASN A 578 -0.23 21.51 4.75
N TRP A 579 0.19 20.41 4.14
CA TRP A 579 0.10 19.06 4.71
C TRP A 579 1.50 18.50 5.01
N SER A 580 1.61 17.71 6.06
CA SER A 580 2.71 16.74 6.14
C SER A 580 2.69 15.81 4.92
N ALA A 581 3.85 15.28 4.54
CA ALA A 581 3.94 14.33 3.44
C ALA A 581 2.93 13.16 3.62
N PRO A 582 2.15 12.79 2.59
CA PRO A 582 1.09 11.78 2.65
C PRO A 582 1.68 10.37 2.53
N ASN A 583 2.70 10.08 3.34
CA ASN A 583 3.41 8.81 3.35
C ASN A 583 3.33 8.13 4.71
N ILE A 584 3.61 6.84 4.75
CA ILE A 584 3.71 6.05 5.99
C ILE A 584 4.84 5.04 5.83
N THR A 585 5.53 4.75 6.93
CA THR A 585 6.55 3.69 6.94
C THR A 585 5.85 2.36 7.14
N ALA A 586 6.16 1.40 6.26
CA ALA A 586 5.68 0.04 6.30
C ALA A 586 6.87 -0.95 6.31
N GLY A 587 6.63 -2.17 6.76
CA GLY A 587 7.59 -3.26 6.67
C GLY A 587 6.91 -4.61 6.55
N PHE A 588 7.51 -5.55 5.82
CA PHE A 588 6.96 -6.89 5.68
C PHE A 588 7.19 -7.68 6.97
N GLN A 589 6.12 -8.21 7.56
CA GLN A 589 6.21 -9.01 8.78
C GLN A 589 7.03 -10.28 8.57
N ALA A 590 6.96 -10.87 7.36
CA ALA A 590 7.72 -12.06 7.00
C ALA A 590 9.19 -11.79 6.64
N LEU A 591 9.59 -10.52 6.51
CA LEU A 591 10.97 -10.10 6.20
C LEU A 591 11.46 -9.10 7.27
N PRO A 592 11.82 -9.56 8.48
CA PRO A 592 12.26 -8.67 9.55
C PRO A 592 13.41 -7.75 9.13
N GLY A 593 13.29 -6.46 9.45
CA GLY A 593 14.26 -5.43 9.04
C GLY A 593 14.07 -4.90 7.61
N SER A 594 13.10 -5.42 6.85
CA SER A 594 12.65 -4.78 5.61
C SER A 594 11.68 -3.64 5.97
N ILE A 595 12.15 -2.40 5.86
CA ILE A 595 11.32 -1.20 6.02
C ILE A 595 11.36 -0.38 4.74
N PHE A 596 10.24 0.27 4.43
CA PHE A 596 10.11 1.16 3.28
C PHE A 596 9.03 2.20 3.54
N VAL A 597 9.10 3.29 2.80
CA VAL A 597 8.09 4.36 2.86
C VAL A 597 7.17 4.21 1.66
N VAL A 598 5.87 4.13 1.91
CA VAL A 598 4.84 4.19 0.87
C VAL A 598 4.17 5.56 0.90
N THR A 599 3.99 6.16 -0.28
CA THR A 599 3.36 7.47 -0.45
C THR A 599 2.05 7.31 -1.19
N GLY A 600 0.97 7.88 -0.65
CA GLY A 600 -0.36 7.85 -1.26
C GLY A 600 -0.67 9.12 -2.04
N ALA A 601 -1.88 9.19 -2.61
CA ALA A 601 -2.34 10.36 -3.36
C ALA A 601 -2.19 11.67 -2.57
N ALA A 602 -1.54 12.64 -3.20
CA ALA A 602 -1.23 13.93 -2.61
C ALA A 602 -2.51 14.76 -2.37
N PRO A 603 -2.71 15.31 -1.15
CA PRO A 603 -3.78 16.28 -0.91
C PRO A 603 -3.62 17.50 -1.80
N ALA A 604 -4.75 18.14 -2.13
CA ALA A 604 -4.74 19.43 -2.78
C ALA A 604 -4.10 20.50 -1.90
N THR A 605 -3.30 21.39 -2.50
CA THR A 605 -2.69 22.53 -1.82
C THR A 605 -3.54 23.78 -1.95
N ASP A 606 -3.98 24.12 -3.16
CA ASP A 606 -4.81 25.30 -3.41
C ASP A 606 -6.21 24.87 -3.85
N LEU A 607 -7.23 25.38 -3.15
CA LEU A 607 -8.64 25.01 -3.36
C LEU A 607 -9.52 26.23 -3.56
N ALA A 608 -10.42 26.15 -4.54
CA ALA A 608 -11.57 27.03 -4.64
C ALA A 608 -12.75 26.43 -3.87
N LEU A 609 -13.33 27.22 -2.96
CA LEU A 609 -14.43 26.82 -2.11
C LEU A 609 -15.70 27.58 -2.49
N VAL A 610 -16.80 26.85 -2.67
CA VAL A 610 -18.10 27.44 -2.99
C VAL A 610 -19.15 26.80 -2.10
N SER A 611 -20.01 27.61 -1.48
CA SER A 611 -21.12 27.10 -0.68
C SER A 611 -22.43 27.78 -1.04
N ALA A 612 -23.52 27.03 -0.93
CA ALA A 612 -24.88 27.54 -1.01
C ALA A 612 -25.68 26.99 0.19
N GLY A 613 -26.43 27.86 0.87
CA GLY A 613 -27.19 27.49 2.04
C GLY A 613 -28.51 28.24 2.16
N VAL A 614 -29.41 27.66 2.94
CA VAL A 614 -30.72 28.21 3.26
C VAL A 614 -31.02 27.93 4.73
N GLU A 615 -31.57 28.90 5.45
CA GLU A 615 -32.06 28.75 6.81
C GLU A 615 -33.42 29.44 6.94
N ILE A 616 -34.42 28.74 7.48
CA ILE A 616 -35.71 29.32 7.84
C ILE A 616 -35.86 29.31 9.36
N GLY A 617 -36.10 30.48 9.94
CA GLY A 617 -36.36 30.67 11.37
C GLY A 617 -37.82 31.02 11.61
N PHE A 618 -38.41 30.38 12.62
CA PHE A 618 -39.79 30.56 13.03
C PHE A 618 -39.86 31.31 14.36
N ARG A 619 -40.96 32.05 14.57
CA ARG A 619 -41.19 32.85 15.78
C ARG A 619 -41.17 32.03 17.08
N ASN A 620 -41.54 30.75 17.01
CA ASN A 620 -41.55 29.86 18.16
C ASN A 620 -40.14 29.43 18.63
N GLY A 621 -39.07 29.86 17.94
CA GLY A 621 -37.67 29.57 18.31
C GLY A 621 -37.06 28.41 17.55
N PHE A 622 -37.83 27.73 16.71
CA PHE A 622 -37.30 26.71 15.82
C PHE A 622 -36.62 27.34 14.61
N SER A 623 -35.52 26.75 14.16
CA SER A 623 -34.98 27.01 12.82
C SER A 623 -34.54 25.72 12.14
N LEU A 624 -34.68 25.69 10.82
CA LEU A 624 -34.24 24.61 9.95
C LEU A 624 -33.31 25.19 8.90
N GLY A 625 -32.13 24.59 8.74
CA GLY A 625 -31.16 25.01 7.75
C GLY A 625 -30.57 23.85 6.98
N ALA A 626 -30.14 24.12 5.75
CA ALA A 626 -29.38 23.22 4.91
C ALA A 626 -28.25 23.97 4.22
N ARG A 627 -27.11 23.32 4.00
CA ARG A 627 -25.97 23.87 3.27
C ARG A 627 -25.35 22.78 2.40
N PHE A 628 -24.90 23.18 1.23
CA PHE A 628 -24.09 22.41 0.30
C PHE A 628 -22.77 23.15 0.08
N ASP A 629 -21.68 22.40 0.07
CA ASP A 629 -20.32 22.90 -0.07
C ASP A 629 -19.60 22.11 -1.18
N GLY A 630 -18.88 22.82 -2.04
CA GLY A 630 -17.95 22.28 -3.02
C GLY A 630 -16.54 22.78 -2.77
N GLU A 631 -15.55 21.89 -2.78
CA GLU A 631 -14.13 22.23 -2.78
C GLU A 631 -13.48 21.68 -4.06
N PHE A 632 -12.78 22.53 -4.80
CA PHE A 632 -12.23 22.20 -6.13
C PHE A 632 -10.75 22.56 -6.20
N ALA A 633 -9.94 21.62 -6.64
CA ALA A 633 -8.52 21.78 -6.89
C ALA A 633 -8.11 21.03 -8.17
N GLU A 634 -6.88 21.23 -8.62
CA GLU A 634 -6.35 20.56 -9.83
C GLU A 634 -6.43 19.03 -9.74
N ASN A 635 -6.13 18.47 -8.56
CA ASN A 635 -6.05 17.03 -8.33
C ASN A 635 -7.14 16.51 -7.37
N SER A 636 -8.13 17.32 -6.98
CA SER A 636 -9.16 16.87 -6.05
C SER A 636 -10.48 17.61 -6.19
N THR A 637 -11.57 16.90 -5.98
CA THR A 637 -12.93 17.46 -5.91
C THR A 637 -13.65 16.90 -4.69
N LYS A 638 -14.33 17.77 -3.95
CA LYS A 638 -15.16 17.41 -2.80
C LYS A 638 -16.54 18.01 -2.91
N TYR A 639 -17.53 17.22 -2.56
CA TYR A 639 -18.90 17.67 -2.35
C TYR A 639 -19.34 17.26 -0.95
N SER A 640 -19.88 18.21 -0.19
CA SER A 640 -20.42 17.94 1.14
C SER A 640 -21.72 18.68 1.37
N GLY A 641 -22.53 18.18 2.29
CA GLY A 641 -23.78 18.80 2.68
C GLY A 641 -24.07 18.61 4.16
N MET A 642 -24.88 19.51 4.70
CA MET A 642 -25.42 19.41 6.05
C MET A 642 -26.87 19.87 6.11
N GLY A 643 -27.62 19.29 7.04
CA GLY A 643 -28.95 19.74 7.44
C GLY A 643 -29.00 19.88 8.95
N ARG A 644 -29.58 20.98 9.45
CA ARG A 644 -29.60 21.32 10.88
C ARG A 644 -30.98 21.77 11.33
N LEU A 645 -31.43 21.22 12.45
CA LEU A 645 -32.58 21.68 13.21
C LEU A 645 -32.09 22.33 14.52
N ARG A 646 -32.65 23.49 14.87
CA ARG A 646 -32.31 24.22 16.10
C ARG A 646 -33.58 24.66 16.82
N TYR A 647 -33.49 24.74 18.14
CA TYR A 647 -34.50 25.32 19.02
C TYR A 647 -33.83 26.25 20.03
N THR A 648 -34.40 27.43 20.24
CA THR A 648 -33.94 28.46 21.19
C THR A 648 -35.06 28.81 22.16
N TRP A 649 -34.73 28.97 23.45
CA TRP A 649 -35.67 29.28 24.54
C TRP A 649 -35.07 30.16 25.64
#